data_AF-A0A5M9HGE7-F1
#
_entry.id   AF-A0A5M9HGE7-F1
#
_cell.length_a   1.000
_cell.length_b   1.000
_cell.length_c   1.000
_cell.angle_alpha   90.00
_cell.angle_beta   90.00
_cell.angle_gamma   90.00
#
_symmetry.space_group_name_H-M   'P 1'
#
loop_
_entity.id
_entity.type
_entity.pdbx_description
1 polymer ?
#
loop_
_entity_poly.entity_id
_entity_poly.type
_entity_poly.pdbx_seq_one_letter_code
_entity_poly.pdbx_strand_id
1 'polypeptide(L)'
;MPKAFQIDQYPFDSKLEDTLQNQQRNFLSWPVVYFLQNDLVGEAYVGETTDMVQRMKTHLKTQRKQSLSTVSLIVSELFNKSATLDIESNLIRYIAADQKFNLQNGNLGISNHQFYQQKEVYWELFRDIWNELQALGIARHSLDYIDNSDLFKYSPYKSLSSEQVAGLKMILQCLLDDTAKVSLIHGGAGTGKSILAIFLFKLLKTDLQDFNRADFDESDEELYRMVEQVRKKYGQLEMALVIPMQSFRKTISKVFKNIKGLSPKMVIGPAEVTRKKYDLLIVDEGHRLRRRTNLSSYYHTFDQCAAALGLDKYTCSELDWVQRQSDKSIIFYDEFQSVKPSDTDKSRFLELQEKSSTRIERLQSQFRVKGGAKYMKLIHQLFSDHDSLTPGPFESGHYDLQLFEDIGEMEQQIQKKERTDGLARMVAGFAWDWISKKDKSLYDIVIGDTKLQWNSTEVDWVNSSNAINEVGCIHTTQGYDLNYTGVIIGPELDYNFRTRSFVVYKDRYKDKNGKNSIKDTVVLKNYIFNIYRTLLFRGIKGTYIYACNENLRSYLSQYIPVNGKIKEQESTILFLDSATENSVPYYDIEAAAGSFSELQAQETTRYIQLHDSFYNHTHYFACKVVGESMNKVIPNGAICLFERYGGGSRNGLITLVECSSFEDKDFGSNYTVKEYSSKKTVTDDGWHHEEIILLPRSTDISYQPIHLRDEELLDFRVIGIFKKVL
;
A
#
# COMPACT_ATOMS: atom_id res chain seq x y z
N MET A 1 10.92 8.92 29.00
CA MET A 1 11.32 7.50 28.91
C MET A 1 12.66 7.42 28.19
N PRO A 2 13.54 6.47 28.53
CA PRO A 2 14.73 6.21 27.72
C PRO A 2 14.30 5.84 26.28
N LYS A 3 15.05 6.30 25.28
CA LYS A 3 14.77 5.96 23.87
C LYS A 3 14.87 4.43 23.71
N ALA A 4 13.92 3.82 22.99
CA ALA A 4 13.92 2.39 22.71
C ALA A 4 15.07 1.94 21.79
N PHE A 5 15.87 2.88 21.28
CA PHE A 5 17.03 2.67 20.43
C PHE A 5 18.09 3.75 20.70
N GLN A 6 19.31 3.51 20.23
CA GLN A 6 20.42 4.45 20.23
C GLN A 6 21.12 4.42 18.86
N ILE A 7 21.59 5.59 18.41
CA ILE A 7 22.41 5.73 17.20
C ILE A 7 23.77 6.30 17.59
N ASP A 8 24.84 5.56 17.33
CA ASP A 8 26.21 5.96 17.65
C ASP A 8 27.06 6.08 16.40
N GLN A 9 27.74 7.20 16.22
CA GLN A 9 28.57 7.47 15.04
C GLN A 9 30.05 7.27 15.35
N TYR A 10 30.74 6.59 14.44
CA TYR A 10 32.18 6.34 14.52
C TYR A 10 32.85 6.63 13.17
N PRO A 11 34.14 7.03 13.17
CA PRO A 11 34.95 7.02 11.97
C PRO A 11 35.04 5.60 11.38
N PHE A 12 34.82 5.47 10.07
CA PHE A 12 35.02 4.21 9.36
C PHE A 12 36.47 4.13 8.87
N ASP A 13 37.37 3.76 9.78
CA ASP A 13 38.81 3.65 9.52
C ASP A 13 39.40 2.35 10.09
N SER A 14 40.71 2.17 9.94
CA SER A 14 41.40 0.97 10.43
C SER A 14 41.42 0.82 11.96
N LYS A 15 41.08 1.87 12.71
CA LYS A 15 41.04 1.89 14.19
C LYS A 15 39.64 1.63 14.74
N LEU A 16 38.64 1.50 13.88
CA LEU A 16 37.26 1.23 14.27
C LEU A 16 37.16 -0.04 15.13
N GLU A 17 37.89 -1.10 14.77
CA GLU A 17 37.90 -2.36 15.53
C GLU A 17 38.33 -2.15 16.98
N ASP A 18 39.49 -1.55 17.19
CA ASP A 18 40.04 -1.30 18.52
C ASP A 18 39.08 -0.43 19.34
N THR A 19 38.46 0.56 18.68
CA THR A 19 37.50 1.47 19.32
C THR A 19 36.28 0.72 19.85
N LEU A 20 35.74 -0.23 19.07
CA LEU A 20 34.56 -0.99 19.42
C LEU A 20 34.83 -2.05 20.49
N GLN A 21 35.99 -2.71 20.44
CA GLN A 21 36.41 -3.70 21.43
C GLN A 21 36.70 -3.02 22.79
N ASN A 22 37.38 -1.86 22.77
CA ASN A 22 37.72 -1.13 24.00
C ASN A 22 36.50 -0.52 24.70
N GLN A 23 35.42 -0.22 23.97
CA GLN A 23 34.20 0.33 24.55
C GLN A 23 33.30 -0.73 25.23
N GLN A 24 33.71 -2.01 25.29
CA GLN A 24 33.02 -3.11 25.99
C GLN A 24 31.48 -3.09 25.84
N ARG A 25 30.99 -2.85 24.62
CA ARG A 25 29.54 -2.80 24.40
C ARG A 25 29.01 -4.23 24.31
N ASN A 26 28.03 -4.57 25.16
CA ASN A 26 27.31 -5.85 25.18
C ASN A 26 26.58 -6.20 23.85
N PHE A 27 26.69 -5.35 22.82
CA PHE A 27 26.02 -5.48 21.53
C PHE A 27 26.90 -6.06 20.41
N LEU A 28 28.16 -6.45 20.68
CA LEU A 28 29.06 -6.99 19.64
C LEU A 28 28.56 -8.32 19.02
N SER A 29 27.72 -9.06 19.77
CA SER A 29 27.07 -10.30 19.35
C SER A 29 25.53 -10.18 19.27
N TRP A 30 25.01 -8.95 19.31
CA TRP A 30 23.58 -8.66 19.24
C TRP A 30 23.20 -8.27 17.80
N PRO A 31 21.98 -8.56 17.32
CA PRO A 31 21.51 -8.04 16.04
C PRO A 31 21.55 -6.51 16.01
N VAL A 32 22.27 -5.94 15.06
CA VAL A 32 22.41 -4.49 14.88
C VAL A 32 22.21 -4.09 13.43
N VAL A 33 21.74 -2.86 13.21
CA VAL A 33 21.67 -2.23 11.89
C VAL A 33 22.71 -1.12 11.83
N TYR A 34 23.40 -0.97 10.71
CA TYR A 34 24.44 0.04 10.52
C TYR A 34 24.26 0.80 9.20
N PHE A 35 24.65 2.07 9.22
CA PHE A 35 24.67 2.96 8.07
C PHE A 35 26.08 3.47 7.83
N LEU A 36 26.70 3.06 6.73
CA LEU A 36 27.99 3.56 6.28
C LEU A 36 27.76 4.70 5.30
N GLN A 37 28.48 5.81 5.44
CA GLN A 37 28.34 6.97 4.56
C GLN A 37 29.65 7.69 4.29
N ASN A 38 29.67 8.43 3.19
CA ASN A 38 30.60 9.52 2.96
C ASN A 38 29.81 10.72 2.40
N ASP A 39 29.68 11.77 3.21
CA ASP A 39 28.93 12.98 2.86
C ASP A 39 29.58 13.78 1.71
N LEU A 40 30.90 13.68 1.49
CA LEU A 40 31.60 14.40 0.43
C LEU A 40 31.34 13.78 -0.95
N VAL A 41 31.31 12.45 -1.01
CA VAL A 41 31.08 11.70 -2.27
C VAL A 41 29.58 11.46 -2.49
N GLY A 42 28.76 11.56 -1.44
CA GLY A 42 27.33 11.29 -1.49
C GLY A 42 27.02 9.81 -1.69
N GLU A 43 27.85 8.91 -1.17
CA GLU A 43 27.62 7.46 -1.21
C GLU A 43 27.30 6.91 0.18
N ALA A 44 26.45 5.89 0.22
CA ALA A 44 26.11 5.20 1.46
C ALA A 44 25.90 3.69 1.27
N TYR A 45 25.86 2.96 2.37
CA TYR A 45 25.54 1.54 2.43
C TYR A 45 24.78 1.27 3.73
N VAL A 46 23.67 0.56 3.66
CA VAL A 46 22.92 0.10 4.85
C VAL A 46 23.18 -1.38 5.04
N GLY A 47 23.32 -1.87 6.27
CA GLY A 47 23.38 -3.30 6.48
C GLY A 47 22.92 -3.71 7.87
N GLU A 48 22.63 -4.99 8.05
CA GLU A 48 22.52 -5.60 9.37
C GLU A 48 23.61 -6.66 9.60
N THR A 49 23.84 -6.99 10.86
CA THR A 49 24.74 -8.08 11.27
C THR A 49 24.48 -8.50 12.71
N THR A 50 24.80 -9.74 13.04
CA THR A 50 24.90 -10.22 14.43
C THR A 50 26.36 -10.27 14.92
N ASP A 51 27.34 -10.08 14.02
CA ASP A 51 28.76 -9.96 14.34
C ASP A 51 29.30 -8.66 13.72
N MET A 52 29.40 -7.63 14.56
CA MET A 52 29.74 -6.29 14.10
C MET A 52 31.21 -6.21 13.66
N VAL A 53 32.11 -6.77 14.47
CA VAL A 53 33.57 -6.68 14.25
C VAL A 53 33.95 -7.35 12.95
N GLN A 54 33.49 -8.58 12.73
CA GLN A 54 33.83 -9.33 11.53
C GLN A 54 33.22 -8.69 10.27
N ARG A 55 32.01 -8.14 10.36
CA ARG A 55 31.35 -7.46 9.24
C ARG A 55 32.11 -6.20 8.83
N MET A 56 32.57 -5.36 9.79
CA MET A 56 33.36 -4.17 9.46
C MET A 56 34.74 -4.49 8.90
N LYS A 57 35.42 -5.53 9.43
CA LYS A 57 36.66 -6.04 8.83
C LYS A 57 36.48 -6.40 7.35
N THR A 58 35.37 -7.06 7.04
CA THR A 58 35.04 -7.47 5.67
C THR A 58 34.79 -6.25 4.78
N HIS A 59 34.05 -5.25 5.28
CA HIS A 59 33.79 -4.02 4.53
C HIS A 59 35.05 -3.20 4.29
N LEU A 60 35.95 -3.06 5.28
CA LEU A 60 37.23 -2.33 5.13
C LEU A 60 38.16 -2.94 4.07
N LYS A 61 38.08 -4.27 3.87
CA LYS A 61 38.81 -4.98 2.81
C LYS A 61 38.16 -4.84 1.42
N THR A 62 36.89 -4.45 1.36
CA THR A 62 36.14 -4.34 0.11
C THR A 62 36.46 -3.02 -0.59
N GLN A 63 37.15 -3.06 -1.73
CA GLN A 63 37.63 -1.87 -2.46
C GLN A 63 36.55 -0.79 -2.67
N ARG A 64 35.31 -1.19 -3.02
CA ARG A 64 34.19 -0.26 -3.24
C ARG A 64 33.70 0.47 -1.97
N LYS A 65 33.95 -0.09 -0.79
CA LYS A 65 33.50 0.46 0.50
C LYS A 65 34.57 1.29 1.21
N GLN A 66 35.81 1.26 0.72
CA GLN A 66 36.91 2.10 1.23
C GLN A 66 36.69 3.60 0.99
N SER A 67 35.76 3.96 0.10
CA SER A 67 35.33 5.35 -0.09
C SER A 67 34.45 5.87 1.05
N LEU A 68 33.91 5.01 1.93
CA LEU A 68 33.04 5.40 3.03
C LEU A 68 33.89 5.91 4.22
N SER A 69 33.40 6.89 4.98
CA SER A 69 34.19 7.58 6.02
C SER A 69 33.59 7.50 7.42
N THR A 70 32.30 7.18 7.51
CA THR A 70 31.55 7.21 8.77
C THR A 70 30.64 5.99 8.86
N VAL A 71 30.54 5.40 10.05
CA VAL A 71 29.55 4.36 10.38
C VAL A 71 28.63 4.86 11.48
N SER A 72 27.32 4.77 11.28
CA SER A 72 26.30 4.99 12.31
C SER A 72 25.72 3.63 12.71
N LEU A 73 25.92 3.23 13.96
CA LEU A 73 25.40 1.98 14.52
C LEU A 73 24.05 2.26 15.19
N ILE A 74 23.02 1.55 14.75
CA ILE A 74 21.66 1.61 15.31
C ILE A 74 21.49 0.37 16.16
N VAL A 75 21.26 0.57 17.46
CA VAL A 75 21.08 -0.50 18.45
C VAL A 75 19.76 -0.34 19.18
N SER A 76 19.09 -1.44 19.50
CA SER A 76 17.83 -1.45 20.25
C SER A 76 17.67 -2.78 20.99
N GLU A 77 17.12 -2.75 22.20
CA GLU A 77 16.74 -3.95 22.94
C GLU A 77 15.60 -4.73 22.26
N LEU A 78 14.85 -4.07 21.37
CA LEU A 78 13.79 -4.68 20.57
C LEU A 78 14.31 -5.43 19.34
N PHE A 79 15.61 -5.29 19.03
CA PHE A 79 16.21 -5.91 17.86
C PHE A 79 16.41 -7.41 18.05
N ASN A 80 15.65 -8.19 17.30
CA ASN A 80 15.97 -9.55 16.91
C ASN A 80 16.34 -9.57 15.42
N LYS A 81 16.75 -10.73 14.89
CA LYS A 81 17.15 -10.86 13.48
C LYS A 81 16.05 -10.39 12.50
N SER A 82 14.80 -10.70 12.78
CA SER A 82 13.67 -10.28 11.93
C SER A 82 13.47 -8.76 11.99
N ALA A 83 13.60 -8.16 13.17
CA ALA A 83 13.49 -6.72 13.36
C ALA A 83 14.61 -5.96 12.62
N THR A 84 15.87 -6.42 12.73
CA THR A 84 16.99 -5.75 12.05
C THR A 84 16.87 -5.81 10.54
N LEU A 85 16.40 -6.94 10.00
CA LEU A 85 16.13 -7.09 8.56
C LEU A 85 15.00 -6.16 8.08
N ASP A 86 13.91 -5.99 8.85
CA ASP A 86 12.83 -5.06 8.49
C ASP A 86 13.31 -3.61 8.54
N ILE A 87 14.03 -3.22 9.60
CA ILE A 87 14.62 -1.88 9.71
C ILE A 87 15.63 -1.61 8.59
N GLU A 88 16.53 -2.55 8.29
CA GLU A 88 17.48 -2.45 7.16
C GLU A 88 16.73 -2.26 5.84
N SER A 89 15.74 -3.10 5.56
CA SER A 89 14.95 -3.05 4.32
C SER A 89 14.23 -1.72 4.17
N ASN A 90 13.62 -1.21 5.25
CA ASN A 90 12.97 0.10 5.25
C ASN A 90 14.01 1.22 5.07
N LEU A 91 15.16 1.18 5.73
CA LEU A 91 16.23 2.18 5.57
C LEU A 91 16.77 2.22 4.14
N ILE A 92 17.04 1.07 3.51
CA ILE A 92 17.45 1.01 2.10
C ILE A 92 16.41 1.70 1.22
N ARG A 93 15.13 1.38 1.43
CA ARG A 93 14.01 1.90 0.63
C ARG A 93 13.86 3.42 0.78
N TYR A 94 13.86 3.93 2.00
CA TYR A 94 13.63 5.36 2.27
C TYR A 94 14.87 6.22 2.00
N ILE A 95 16.08 5.78 2.36
CA ILE A 95 17.31 6.53 2.03
C ILE A 95 17.52 6.62 0.53
N ALA A 96 17.26 5.55 -0.23
CA ALA A 96 17.34 5.60 -1.69
C ALA A 96 16.39 6.64 -2.30
N ALA A 97 15.22 6.86 -1.68
CA ALA A 97 14.22 7.80 -2.15
C ALA A 97 14.43 9.24 -1.64
N ASP A 98 15.14 9.42 -0.52
CA ASP A 98 15.51 10.72 0.04
C ASP A 98 16.47 11.52 -0.86
N GLN A 99 17.18 10.84 -1.76
CA GLN A 99 18.13 11.40 -2.74
C GLN A 99 19.33 12.14 -2.15
N LYS A 100 19.56 12.09 -0.83
CA LYS A 100 20.78 12.60 -0.22
C LYS A 100 22.00 11.74 -0.58
N PHE A 101 21.84 10.42 -0.61
CA PHE A 101 22.92 9.47 -0.88
C PHE A 101 22.59 8.52 -2.03
N ASN A 102 23.63 8.13 -2.78
CA ASN A 102 23.59 7.02 -3.72
C ASN A 102 23.94 5.71 -2.98
N LEU A 103 22.94 4.87 -2.71
CA LEU A 103 23.14 3.63 -1.97
C LEU A 103 23.86 2.57 -2.80
N GLN A 104 24.99 2.06 -2.27
CA GLN A 104 25.78 1.02 -2.89
C GLN A 104 25.05 -0.34 -2.94
N ASN A 105 24.30 -0.68 -1.88
CA ASN A 105 23.45 -1.86 -1.80
C ASN A 105 21.96 -1.54 -1.95
N GLY A 106 21.63 -0.39 -2.53
CA GLY A 106 20.26 -0.19 -3.01
C GLY A 106 19.88 -1.24 -4.05
N ASN A 107 20.81 -1.98 -4.63
CA ASN A 107 20.50 -2.77 -5.82
C ASN A 107 19.64 -4.00 -5.55
N LEU A 108 18.40 -3.83 -6.02
CA LEU A 108 17.57 -4.73 -6.82
C LEU A 108 16.34 -5.25 -6.12
N GLY A 109 16.08 -5.02 -4.83
CA GLY A 109 14.88 -5.58 -4.19
C GLY A 109 14.72 -7.09 -4.42
N ILE A 110 15.82 -7.77 -4.79
CA ILE A 110 15.88 -9.19 -5.08
C ILE A 110 15.93 -9.93 -3.77
N SER A 111 16.66 -9.43 -2.76
CA SER A 111 16.65 -9.99 -1.42
C SER A 111 15.22 -10.01 -0.89
N ASN A 112 14.58 -11.16 -1.08
CA ASN A 112 13.26 -11.50 -0.61
C ASN A 112 13.36 -11.73 0.89
N HIS A 113 13.32 -10.67 1.67
CA HIS A 113 12.84 -10.82 3.03
C HIS A 113 11.31 -10.91 2.98
N GLN A 114 10.81 -12.04 2.48
CA GLN A 114 9.42 -12.46 2.63
C GLN A 114 9.14 -12.66 4.12
N PHE A 115 8.79 -11.58 4.81
CA PHE A 115 8.11 -11.71 6.09
C PHE A 115 6.63 -11.49 5.88
N TYR A 116 5.91 -12.62 5.94
CA TYR A 116 4.49 -12.66 6.24
C TYR A 116 4.24 -11.83 7.50
N GLN A 117 3.45 -10.76 7.36
CA GLN A 117 2.71 -10.11 8.44
C GLN A 117 3.50 -9.45 9.59
N GLN A 118 4.23 -8.36 9.40
CA GLN A 118 4.48 -7.39 10.50
C GLN A 118 4.61 -5.93 10.03
N LYS A 119 3.76 -5.46 9.12
CA LYS A 119 3.75 -4.04 8.70
C LYS A 119 3.43 -3.05 9.82
N GLU A 120 3.14 -3.52 11.03
CA GLU A 120 2.72 -2.72 12.17
C GLU A 120 3.57 -2.91 13.44
N VAL A 121 4.42 -3.94 13.55
CA VAL A 121 5.11 -4.23 14.82
C VAL A 121 6.30 -3.30 15.07
N TYR A 122 7.16 -3.10 14.06
CA TYR A 122 8.36 -2.26 14.18
C TYR A 122 8.23 -0.91 13.48
N TRP A 123 7.05 -0.59 12.95
CA TRP A 123 6.85 0.64 12.16
C TRP A 123 7.04 1.91 12.99
N GLU A 124 6.53 1.94 14.22
CA GLU A 124 6.74 3.06 15.14
C GLU A 124 8.21 3.19 15.53
N LEU A 125 8.90 2.07 15.78
CA LEU A 125 10.35 2.08 16.03
C LEU A 125 11.13 2.62 14.82
N PHE A 126 10.77 2.19 13.60
CA PHE A 126 11.36 2.71 12.37
C PHE A 126 11.11 4.22 12.21
N ARG A 127 9.90 4.69 12.53
CA ARG A 127 9.55 6.11 12.48
C ARG A 127 10.41 6.93 13.43
N ASP A 128 10.61 6.45 14.65
CA ASP A 128 11.47 7.13 15.62
C ASP A 128 12.94 7.12 15.19
N ILE A 129 13.44 5.99 14.66
CA ILE A 129 14.78 5.90 14.06
C ILE A 129 14.92 6.91 12.92
N TRP A 130 13.94 7.01 12.03
CA TRP A 130 13.97 7.94 10.90
C TRP A 130 14.03 9.39 11.35
N ASN A 131 13.22 9.77 12.35
CA ASN A 131 13.25 11.12 12.92
C ASN A 131 14.62 11.47 13.51
N GLU A 132 15.28 10.51 14.17
CA GLU A 132 16.64 10.71 14.67
C GLU A 132 17.66 10.85 13.53
N LEU A 133 17.55 10.03 12.48
CA LEU A 133 18.39 10.16 11.28
C LEU A 133 18.22 11.53 10.59
N GLN A 134 17.01 12.11 10.62
CA GLN A 134 16.79 13.48 10.15
C GLN A 134 17.47 14.50 11.07
N ALA A 135 17.38 14.34 12.39
CA ALA A 135 18.03 15.22 13.36
C ALA A 135 19.57 15.18 13.24
N LEU A 136 20.14 14.02 12.94
CA LEU A 136 21.57 13.83 12.64
C LEU A 136 21.98 14.34 11.24
N GLY A 137 21.03 14.80 10.44
CA GLY A 137 21.25 15.26 9.07
C GLY A 137 21.58 14.13 8.08
N ILE A 138 21.39 12.86 8.45
CA ILE A 138 21.57 11.68 7.57
C ILE A 138 20.40 11.57 6.58
N ALA A 139 19.19 11.92 7.00
CA ALA A 139 18.02 12.02 6.12
C ALA A 139 17.57 13.48 5.96
N ARG A 140 17.11 13.85 4.78
CA ARG A 140 16.66 15.23 4.48
C ARG A 140 15.16 15.40 4.64
N HIS A 141 14.35 14.45 4.19
CA HIS A 141 12.90 14.58 4.13
C HIS A 141 12.17 13.66 5.12
N SER A 142 10.95 14.04 5.50
CA SER A 142 10.09 13.21 6.36
C SER A 142 9.59 11.98 5.60
N LEU A 143 9.18 10.94 6.34
CA LEU A 143 8.55 9.75 5.75
C LEU A 143 7.35 10.12 4.88
N ASP A 144 6.46 10.99 5.36
CA ASP A 144 5.27 11.42 4.61
C ASP A 144 5.62 12.11 3.28
N TYR A 145 6.70 12.90 3.26
CA TYR A 145 7.16 13.51 2.02
C TYR A 145 7.68 12.45 1.04
N ILE A 146 8.47 11.50 1.53
CA ILE A 146 9.06 10.45 0.70
C ILE A 146 7.96 9.52 0.16
N ASP A 147 7.03 9.08 0.99
CA ASP A 147 5.90 8.23 0.63
C ASP A 147 5.06 8.81 -0.51
N ASN A 148 4.90 10.13 -0.50
CA ASN A 148 4.15 10.84 -1.52
C ASN A 148 4.95 11.10 -2.80
N SER A 149 6.28 10.93 -2.79
CA SER A 149 7.15 11.17 -3.95
C SER A 149 7.02 10.11 -5.05
N ASP A 150 7.11 10.55 -6.31
CA ASP A 150 7.12 9.66 -7.47
C ASP A 150 8.29 8.67 -7.43
N LEU A 151 9.45 9.11 -6.95
CA LEU A 151 10.63 8.25 -6.85
C LEU A 151 10.36 7.07 -5.93
N PHE A 152 9.78 7.30 -4.75
CA PHE A 152 9.44 6.22 -3.83
C PHE A 152 8.32 5.33 -4.39
N LYS A 153 7.27 5.93 -4.96
CA LYS A 153 6.12 5.19 -5.54
C LYS A 153 6.54 4.21 -6.63
N TYR A 154 7.41 4.63 -7.53
CA TYR A 154 7.88 3.84 -8.67
C TYR A 154 9.31 3.30 -8.50
N SER A 155 9.81 3.32 -7.27
CA SER A 155 11.17 2.88 -6.96
C SER A 155 11.35 1.39 -7.26
N PRO A 156 12.43 0.98 -7.96
CA PRO A 156 12.80 -0.43 -8.08
C PRO A 156 13.37 -1.00 -6.76
N TYR A 157 13.50 -0.17 -5.73
CA TYR A 157 13.97 -0.55 -4.39
C TYR A 157 12.85 -1.06 -3.49
N LYS A 158 11.62 -1.14 -4.01
CA LYS A 158 10.52 -1.81 -3.33
C LYS A 158 10.71 -3.32 -3.45
N SER A 159 10.56 -4.03 -2.33
CA SER A 159 10.44 -5.48 -2.32
C SER A 159 9.25 -5.89 -3.18
N LEU A 160 9.48 -6.82 -4.09
CA LEU A 160 8.43 -7.41 -4.91
C LEU A 160 7.66 -8.45 -4.10
N SER A 161 6.38 -8.62 -4.41
CA SER A 161 5.62 -9.75 -3.89
C SER A 161 6.06 -11.07 -4.55
N SER A 162 5.75 -12.21 -3.92
CA SER A 162 5.99 -13.53 -4.51
C SER A 162 5.36 -13.69 -5.90
N GLU A 163 4.20 -13.09 -6.12
CA GLU A 163 3.53 -13.08 -7.43
C GLU A 163 4.25 -12.19 -8.46
N GLN A 164 4.77 -11.03 -8.04
CA GLN A 164 5.58 -10.18 -8.92
C GLN A 164 6.90 -10.87 -9.27
N VAL A 165 7.53 -11.56 -8.33
CA VAL A 165 8.72 -12.39 -8.59
C VAL A 165 8.39 -13.52 -9.58
N ALA A 166 7.26 -14.21 -9.41
CA ALA A 166 6.78 -15.21 -10.38
C ALA A 166 6.57 -14.59 -11.77
N GLY A 167 5.93 -13.42 -11.84
CA GLY A 167 5.76 -12.66 -13.07
C GLY A 167 7.09 -12.32 -13.76
N LEU A 168 8.13 -11.92 -13.00
CA LEU A 168 9.47 -11.71 -13.54
C LEU A 168 10.08 -12.99 -14.08
N LYS A 169 10.01 -14.10 -13.33
CA LYS A 169 10.54 -15.40 -13.79
C LYS A 169 9.88 -15.81 -15.11
N MET A 170 8.55 -15.67 -15.21
CA MET A 170 7.85 -15.99 -16.46
C MET A 170 8.28 -15.06 -17.61
N ILE A 171 8.46 -13.76 -17.37
CA ILE A 171 8.99 -12.84 -18.39
C ILE A 171 10.38 -13.30 -18.87
N LEU A 172 11.28 -13.64 -17.95
CA LEU A 172 12.62 -14.11 -18.29
C LEU A 172 12.55 -15.44 -19.07
N GLN A 173 11.65 -16.36 -18.72
CA GLN A 173 11.41 -17.58 -19.51
C GLN A 173 10.95 -17.25 -20.94
N CYS A 174 10.07 -16.26 -21.10
CA CYS A 174 9.63 -15.82 -22.42
C CYS A 174 10.78 -15.23 -23.25
N LEU A 175 11.71 -14.51 -22.62
CA LEU A 175 12.91 -14.01 -23.30
C LEU A 175 13.84 -15.15 -23.71
N LEU A 176 13.89 -16.23 -22.94
CA LEU A 176 14.71 -17.42 -23.23
C LEU A 176 14.07 -18.33 -24.28
N ASP A 177 12.74 -18.36 -24.39
CA ASP A 177 11.98 -19.10 -25.41
C ASP A 177 12.11 -18.44 -26.79
N ASP A 178 12.69 -19.14 -27.77
CA ASP A 178 12.86 -18.64 -29.15
C ASP A 178 11.53 -18.46 -29.90
N THR A 179 10.50 -19.24 -29.54
CA THR A 179 9.19 -19.22 -30.20
C THR A 179 8.30 -18.09 -29.68
N ALA A 180 8.52 -17.65 -28.44
CA ALA A 180 7.76 -16.56 -27.83
C ALA A 180 8.22 -15.21 -28.39
N LYS A 181 7.32 -14.42 -28.98
CA LYS A 181 7.59 -13.03 -29.40
C LYS A 181 6.95 -12.02 -28.47
N VAL A 182 5.83 -12.37 -27.84
CA VAL A 182 5.06 -11.45 -27.02
C VAL A 182 4.77 -12.06 -25.66
N SER A 183 5.06 -11.32 -24.58
CA SER A 183 4.59 -11.59 -23.24
C SER A 183 3.49 -10.61 -22.89
N LEU A 184 2.23 -11.06 -22.91
CA LEU A 184 1.07 -10.24 -22.57
C LEU A 184 0.71 -10.45 -21.10
N ILE A 185 0.95 -9.42 -20.28
CA ILE A 185 0.76 -9.48 -18.82
C ILE A 185 -0.50 -8.70 -18.48
N HIS A 186 -1.54 -9.43 -18.08
CA HIS A 186 -2.76 -8.84 -17.55
C HIS A 186 -2.57 -8.44 -16.10
N GLY A 187 -3.16 -7.32 -15.71
CA GLY A 187 -3.32 -6.99 -14.30
C GLY A 187 -4.20 -5.76 -14.15
N GLY A 188 -5.04 -5.74 -13.12
CA GLY A 188 -5.87 -4.58 -12.80
C GLY A 188 -5.04 -3.35 -12.41
N ALA A 189 -5.68 -2.18 -12.32
CA ALA A 189 -5.09 -0.97 -11.76
C ALA A 189 -4.46 -1.29 -10.41
N GLY A 190 -3.19 -0.94 -10.16
CA GLY A 190 -2.50 -1.11 -8.86
C GLY A 190 -1.82 -2.46 -8.58
N THR A 191 -1.83 -3.39 -9.54
CA THR A 191 -1.14 -4.71 -9.44
C THR A 191 0.40 -4.60 -9.51
N GLY A 192 0.91 -3.38 -9.63
CA GLY A 192 2.35 -3.09 -9.69
C GLY A 192 3.00 -3.30 -11.05
N LYS A 193 2.22 -3.35 -12.15
CA LYS A 193 2.73 -3.47 -13.54
C LYS A 193 3.88 -2.51 -13.85
N SER A 194 3.72 -1.22 -13.54
CA SER A 194 4.76 -0.21 -13.76
C SER A 194 6.01 -0.47 -12.91
N ILE A 195 5.85 -0.87 -11.64
CA ILE A 195 6.98 -1.21 -10.77
C ILE A 195 7.71 -2.43 -11.33
N LEU A 196 6.98 -3.45 -11.78
CA LEU A 196 7.53 -4.64 -12.42
C LEU A 196 8.33 -4.29 -13.68
N ALA A 197 7.80 -3.39 -14.52
CA ALA A 197 8.47 -2.92 -15.73
C ALA A 197 9.79 -2.22 -15.41
N ILE A 198 9.79 -1.30 -14.44
CA ILE A 198 10.98 -0.53 -14.01
C ILE A 198 12.01 -1.47 -13.38
N PHE A 199 11.55 -2.39 -12.55
CA PHE A 199 12.39 -3.38 -11.90
C PHE A 199 13.06 -4.29 -12.93
N LEU A 200 12.31 -4.84 -13.88
CA LEU A 200 12.85 -5.67 -14.96
C LEU A 200 13.89 -4.89 -15.77
N PHE A 201 13.61 -3.62 -16.07
CA PHE A 201 14.53 -2.76 -16.78
C PHE A 201 15.86 -2.62 -16.01
N LYS A 202 15.76 -2.36 -14.71
CA LYS A 202 16.92 -2.28 -13.82
C LYS A 202 17.67 -3.62 -13.78
N LEU A 203 16.96 -4.73 -13.54
CA LEU A 203 17.51 -6.09 -13.47
C LEU A 203 18.34 -6.42 -14.70
N LEU A 204 17.82 -6.13 -15.89
CA LEU A 204 18.50 -6.42 -17.16
C LEU A 204 19.65 -5.46 -17.46
N LYS A 205 19.71 -4.26 -16.87
CA LYS A 205 20.78 -3.26 -17.08
C LYS A 205 21.87 -3.22 -16.00
N THR A 206 21.58 -3.69 -14.79
CA THR A 206 22.55 -3.73 -13.67
C THR A 206 23.66 -4.75 -13.94
N ASP A 207 24.93 -4.40 -13.69
CA ASP A 207 26.04 -5.33 -13.90
C ASP A 207 25.87 -6.59 -13.03
N LEU A 208 26.21 -7.77 -13.55
CA LEU A 208 26.12 -9.02 -12.79
C LEU A 208 27.05 -9.02 -11.57
N GLN A 209 28.12 -8.23 -11.58
CA GLN A 209 29.04 -8.04 -10.45
C GLN A 209 28.45 -7.16 -9.34
N ASP A 210 27.42 -6.38 -9.62
CA ASP A 210 26.74 -5.55 -8.62
C ASP A 210 25.78 -6.35 -7.73
N PHE A 211 25.51 -7.62 -8.05
CA PHE A 211 24.65 -8.50 -7.26
C PHE A 211 25.44 -9.13 -6.11
N ASN A 212 24.99 -8.93 -4.88
CA ASN A 212 25.58 -9.60 -3.72
C ASN A 212 24.96 -10.99 -3.52
N ARG A 213 25.56 -12.01 -4.14
CA ARG A 213 25.07 -13.40 -4.08
C ARG A 213 25.09 -14.01 -2.67
N ALA A 214 25.83 -13.42 -1.73
CA ALA A 214 25.91 -13.92 -0.35
C ALA A 214 24.57 -13.80 0.40
N ASP A 215 23.69 -12.89 -0.04
CA ASP A 215 22.41 -12.60 0.62
C ASP A 215 21.22 -13.25 -0.12
N PHE A 216 21.47 -14.13 -1.10
CA PHE A 216 20.41 -14.75 -1.91
C PHE A 216 19.82 -15.98 -1.24
N ASP A 217 18.49 -16.07 -1.30
CA ASP A 217 17.78 -17.32 -1.10
C ASP A 217 17.75 -18.16 -2.38
N GLU A 218 17.07 -19.32 -2.34
CA GLU A 218 16.93 -20.21 -3.50
C GLU A 218 16.19 -19.55 -4.67
N SER A 219 15.17 -18.74 -4.38
CA SER A 219 14.38 -18.05 -5.40
C SER A 219 15.19 -16.94 -6.10
N ASP A 220 16.01 -16.24 -5.33
CA ASP A 220 16.87 -15.15 -5.80
C ASP A 220 18.00 -15.70 -6.67
N GLU A 221 18.59 -16.83 -6.28
CA GLU A 221 19.60 -17.55 -7.05
C GLU A 221 19.01 -18.11 -8.36
N GLU A 222 17.77 -18.61 -8.35
CA GLU A 222 17.06 -19.00 -9.58
C GLU A 222 16.85 -17.80 -10.51
N LEU A 223 16.31 -16.69 -9.98
CA LEU A 223 16.07 -15.46 -10.74
C LEU A 223 17.39 -14.94 -11.35
N TYR A 224 18.46 -14.93 -10.56
CA TYR A 224 19.80 -14.52 -11.01
C TYR A 224 20.32 -15.39 -12.15
N ARG A 225 20.18 -16.72 -12.06
CA ARG A 225 20.58 -17.64 -13.14
C ARG A 225 19.82 -17.36 -14.44
N MET A 226 18.53 -17.05 -14.37
CA MET A 226 17.75 -16.70 -15.55
C MET A 226 18.23 -15.39 -16.18
N VAL A 227 18.54 -14.38 -15.37
CA VAL A 227 19.13 -13.11 -15.85
C VAL A 227 20.47 -13.35 -16.51
N GLU A 228 21.30 -14.21 -15.93
CA GLU A 228 22.59 -14.60 -16.51
C GLU A 228 22.42 -15.28 -17.88
N GLN A 229 21.46 -16.21 -18.01
CA GLN A 229 21.14 -16.86 -19.28
C GLN A 229 20.64 -15.87 -20.34
N VAL A 230 19.76 -14.93 -19.96
CA VAL A 230 19.29 -13.89 -20.87
C VAL A 230 20.46 -13.03 -21.34
N ARG A 231 21.39 -12.66 -20.45
CA ARG A 231 22.60 -11.91 -20.82
C ARG A 231 23.55 -12.70 -21.71
N LYS A 232 23.72 -14.00 -21.47
CA LYS A 232 24.52 -14.87 -22.34
C LYS A 232 23.91 -14.96 -23.75
N LYS A 233 22.58 -14.97 -23.85
CA LYS A 233 21.86 -15.07 -25.13
C LYS A 233 21.89 -13.77 -25.94
N TYR A 234 21.68 -12.62 -25.30
CA TYR A 234 21.48 -11.34 -26.00
C TYR A 234 22.63 -10.34 -25.84
N GLY A 235 23.57 -10.58 -24.91
CA GLY A 235 24.58 -9.59 -24.56
C GLY A 235 23.96 -8.30 -24.01
N GLN A 236 24.26 -7.17 -24.67
CA GLN A 236 23.70 -5.87 -24.32
C GLN A 236 22.44 -5.58 -25.13
N LEU A 237 21.27 -5.79 -24.52
CA LEU A 237 19.96 -5.55 -25.14
C LEU A 237 19.74 -4.06 -25.50
N GLU A 238 19.39 -3.80 -26.75
CA GLU A 238 18.77 -2.56 -27.20
C GLU A 238 17.28 -2.58 -26.81
N MET A 239 16.94 -1.87 -25.73
CA MET A 239 15.61 -1.94 -25.12
C MET A 239 15.07 -0.58 -24.72
N ALA A 240 13.74 -0.45 -24.71
CA ALA A 240 13.06 0.77 -24.29
C ALA A 240 11.75 0.47 -23.55
N LEU A 241 11.42 1.36 -22.61
CA LEU A 241 10.15 1.37 -21.88
C LEU A 241 9.20 2.33 -22.60
N VAL A 242 8.20 1.78 -23.28
CA VAL A 242 7.18 2.51 -24.03
C VAL A 242 6.05 2.89 -23.08
N ILE A 243 5.80 4.18 -22.92
CA ILE A 243 4.69 4.73 -22.14
C ILE A 243 3.88 5.66 -23.05
N PRO A 244 2.65 5.27 -23.46
CA PRO A 244 1.82 6.09 -24.35
C PRO A 244 1.46 7.46 -23.77
N MET A 245 1.32 7.55 -22.46
CA MET A 245 0.87 8.76 -21.76
C MET A 245 2.00 9.72 -21.46
N GLN A 246 1.92 10.96 -21.98
CA GLN A 246 3.00 11.93 -21.87
C GLN A 246 3.32 12.36 -20.43
N SER A 247 2.31 12.60 -19.58
CA SER A 247 2.51 13.01 -18.18
C SER A 247 3.24 11.92 -17.39
N PHE A 248 2.70 10.71 -17.41
CA PHE A 248 3.30 9.56 -16.74
C PHE A 248 4.69 9.21 -17.28
N ARG A 249 4.88 9.30 -18.60
CA ARG A 249 6.20 9.13 -19.23
C ARG A 249 7.23 10.13 -18.69
N LYS A 250 6.87 11.40 -18.50
CA LYS A 250 7.76 12.41 -17.90
C LYS A 250 8.11 12.05 -16.45
N THR A 251 7.14 11.57 -15.67
CA THR A 251 7.38 11.09 -14.31
C THR A 251 8.37 9.94 -14.28
N ILE A 252 8.15 8.89 -15.07
CA ILE A 252 9.07 7.73 -15.13
C ILE A 252 10.44 8.13 -15.70
N SER A 253 10.51 9.07 -16.64
CA SER A 253 11.79 9.61 -17.13
C SER A 253 12.61 10.28 -16.01
N LYS A 254 11.95 11.00 -15.07
CA LYS A 254 12.61 11.56 -13.88
C LYS A 254 13.08 10.45 -12.94
N VAL A 255 12.27 9.42 -12.74
CA VAL A 255 12.63 8.24 -11.93
C VAL A 255 13.88 7.56 -12.49
N PHE A 256 13.93 7.30 -13.81
CA PHE A 256 15.09 6.72 -14.49
C PHE A 256 16.35 7.57 -14.35
N LYS A 257 16.24 8.90 -14.31
CA LYS A 257 17.38 9.80 -14.09
C LYS A 257 18.07 9.55 -12.74
N ASN A 258 17.28 9.18 -11.73
CA ASN A 258 17.75 9.03 -10.35
C ASN A 258 18.16 7.59 -10.01
N ILE A 259 18.05 6.65 -10.95
CA ILE A 259 18.44 5.25 -10.75
C ILE A 259 19.75 5.00 -11.48
N LYS A 260 20.78 4.58 -10.74
CA LYS A 260 22.10 4.23 -11.29
C LYS A 260 21.95 3.16 -12.39
N GLY A 261 22.57 3.41 -13.55
CA GLY A 261 22.55 2.49 -14.70
C GLY A 261 21.38 2.69 -15.67
N LEU A 262 20.40 3.53 -15.31
CA LEU A 262 19.26 3.87 -16.19
C LEU A 262 19.43 5.26 -16.82
N SER A 263 18.75 5.48 -17.94
CA SER A 263 18.76 6.76 -18.65
C SER A 263 17.35 7.22 -18.99
N PRO A 264 17.02 8.52 -18.87
CA PRO A 264 15.72 9.05 -19.31
C PRO A 264 15.40 8.77 -20.78
N LYS A 265 16.42 8.63 -21.64
CA LYS A 265 16.26 8.33 -23.07
C LYS A 265 15.71 6.92 -23.34
N MET A 266 15.75 6.03 -22.35
CA MET A 266 15.20 4.68 -22.43
C MET A 266 13.67 4.67 -22.27
N VAL A 267 13.08 5.74 -21.74
CA VAL A 267 11.63 5.89 -21.58
C VAL A 267 11.09 6.68 -22.76
N ILE A 268 10.36 6.01 -23.65
CA ILE A 268 9.96 6.56 -24.94
C ILE A 268 8.44 6.53 -25.12
N GLY A 269 7.94 7.31 -26.08
CA GLY A 269 6.56 7.20 -26.55
C GLY A 269 6.41 6.34 -27.79
N PRO A 270 5.18 5.98 -28.17
CA PRO A 270 4.92 5.11 -29.31
C PRO A 270 5.50 5.63 -30.64
N ALA A 271 5.44 6.94 -30.90
CA ALA A 271 6.02 7.50 -32.14
C ALA A 271 7.53 7.24 -32.25
N GLU A 272 8.25 7.22 -31.13
CA GLU A 272 9.71 7.06 -31.11
C GLU A 272 10.13 5.62 -31.39
N VAL A 273 9.24 4.64 -31.15
CA VAL A 273 9.43 3.22 -31.50
C VAL A 273 9.71 3.06 -33.00
N THR A 274 9.13 3.91 -33.85
CA THR A 274 9.28 3.81 -35.31
C THR A 274 10.67 4.20 -35.84
N ARG A 275 11.52 4.80 -34.99
CA ARG A 275 12.82 5.36 -35.42
C ARG A 275 13.92 4.31 -35.60
N LYS A 276 13.82 3.17 -34.90
CA LYS A 276 14.81 2.08 -34.95
C LYS A 276 14.23 0.75 -34.46
N LYS A 277 14.97 -0.32 -34.70
CA LYS A 277 14.69 -1.66 -34.16
C LYS A 277 15.18 -1.81 -32.73
N TYR A 278 14.49 -2.65 -31.97
CA TYR A 278 14.79 -2.98 -30.58
C TYR A 278 14.81 -4.50 -30.40
N ASP A 279 15.71 -4.99 -29.56
CA ASP A 279 15.70 -6.40 -29.17
C ASP A 279 14.51 -6.67 -28.23
N LEU A 280 14.22 -5.71 -27.34
CA LEU A 280 13.15 -5.81 -26.35
C LEU A 280 12.40 -4.48 -26.17
N LEU A 281 11.09 -4.48 -26.43
CA LEU A 281 10.21 -3.39 -26.00
C LEU A 281 9.37 -3.80 -24.80
N ILE A 282 9.39 -2.98 -23.75
CA ILE A 282 8.49 -3.13 -22.60
C ILE A 282 7.44 -2.03 -22.72
N VAL A 283 6.18 -2.40 -22.90
CA VAL A 283 5.06 -1.46 -23.01
C VAL A 283 4.29 -1.45 -21.69
N ASP A 284 4.32 -0.31 -21.01
CA ASP A 284 3.43 -0.06 -19.88
C ASP A 284 2.14 0.63 -20.36
N GLU A 285 1.03 0.38 -19.68
CA GLU A 285 -0.30 0.87 -20.06
C GLU A 285 -0.64 0.53 -21.53
N GLY A 286 -0.39 -0.72 -21.95
CA GLY A 286 -0.56 -1.17 -23.34
C GLY A 286 -1.95 -0.94 -23.91
N HIS A 287 -2.99 -0.94 -23.06
CA HIS A 287 -4.35 -0.58 -23.42
C HIS A 287 -4.51 0.88 -23.92
N ARG A 288 -3.50 1.74 -23.69
CA ARG A 288 -3.44 3.15 -24.15
C ARG A 288 -2.65 3.34 -25.44
N LEU A 289 -2.09 2.28 -26.01
CA LEU A 289 -1.57 2.33 -27.38
C LEU A 289 -2.69 2.75 -28.30
N ARG A 290 -2.41 3.62 -29.27
CA ARG A 290 -3.47 4.28 -30.03
C ARG A 290 -3.73 3.64 -31.39
N ARG A 291 -4.96 3.77 -31.87
CA ARG A 291 -5.36 3.61 -33.27
C ARG A 291 -5.67 4.98 -33.88
N ARG A 292 -5.84 5.03 -35.21
CA ARG A 292 -6.09 6.26 -35.97
C ARG A 292 -7.50 6.86 -35.80
N THR A 293 -7.96 7.04 -34.55
CA THR A 293 -9.27 7.58 -34.19
C THR A 293 -9.10 8.68 -33.15
N ASN A 294 -9.76 9.83 -33.31
CA ASN A 294 -9.77 10.97 -32.38
C ASN A 294 -8.40 11.33 -31.79
N LEU A 295 -7.41 11.45 -32.68
CA LEU A 295 -6.01 11.74 -32.31
C LEU A 295 -5.70 13.25 -32.21
N SER A 296 -6.63 14.13 -32.54
CA SER A 296 -6.43 15.59 -32.54
C SER A 296 -5.15 15.98 -33.30
N SER A 297 -4.21 16.70 -32.68
CA SER A 297 -2.95 17.10 -33.31
C SER A 297 -2.00 15.93 -33.65
N TYR A 298 -2.25 14.72 -33.13
CA TYR A 298 -1.39 13.56 -33.32
C TYR A 298 -1.66 12.78 -34.62
N TYR A 299 -2.71 13.12 -35.40
CA TYR A 299 -3.00 12.46 -36.68
C TYR A 299 -1.81 12.48 -37.64
N HIS A 300 -1.15 13.63 -37.78
CA HIS A 300 -0.01 13.78 -38.68
C HIS A 300 1.16 12.87 -38.26
N THR A 301 1.51 12.87 -36.98
CA THR A 301 2.56 12.00 -36.43
C THR A 301 2.22 10.52 -36.63
N PHE A 302 0.96 10.13 -36.42
CA PHE A 302 0.51 8.76 -36.64
C PHE A 302 0.67 8.33 -38.10
N ASP A 303 0.23 9.17 -39.04
CA ASP A 303 0.30 8.89 -40.48
C ASP A 303 1.75 8.74 -40.94
N GLN A 304 2.66 9.60 -40.45
CA GLN A 304 4.09 9.51 -40.74
C GLN A 304 4.72 8.23 -40.18
N CYS A 305 4.38 7.86 -38.95
CA CYS A 305 4.88 6.64 -38.30
C CYS A 305 4.39 5.38 -39.02
N ALA A 306 3.11 5.33 -39.39
CA ALA A 306 2.54 4.23 -40.15
C ALA A 306 3.23 4.09 -41.52
N ALA A 307 3.42 5.20 -42.24
CA ALA A 307 4.12 5.22 -43.52
C ALA A 307 5.58 4.76 -43.40
N ALA A 308 6.30 5.22 -42.37
CA ALA A 308 7.70 4.83 -42.13
C ALA A 308 7.85 3.31 -41.88
N LEU A 309 6.82 2.67 -41.34
CA LEU A 309 6.81 1.21 -41.10
C LEU A 309 6.20 0.41 -42.25
N GLY A 310 5.72 1.08 -43.32
CA GLY A 310 5.01 0.44 -44.43
C GLY A 310 3.65 -0.15 -44.03
N LEU A 311 3.00 0.42 -43.01
CA LEU A 311 1.71 -0.02 -42.50
C LEU A 311 0.59 0.87 -43.03
N ASP A 312 -0.57 0.26 -43.30
CA ASP A 312 -1.76 1.02 -43.65
C ASP A 312 -2.32 1.75 -42.41
N LYS A 313 -2.28 3.08 -42.46
CA LYS A 313 -2.72 3.96 -41.38
C LYS A 313 -4.18 3.77 -40.95
N TYR A 314 -5.05 3.23 -41.82
CA TYR A 314 -6.47 3.03 -41.50
C TYR A 314 -6.73 1.72 -40.74
N THR A 315 -5.81 0.76 -40.84
CA THR A 315 -5.94 -0.56 -40.25
C THR A 315 -4.92 -0.82 -39.16
N CYS A 316 -3.80 -0.08 -39.11
CA CYS A 316 -2.78 -0.26 -38.09
C CYS A 316 -3.09 0.51 -36.79
N SER A 317 -2.37 0.12 -35.75
CA SER A 317 -2.34 0.70 -34.42
C SER A 317 -0.90 0.83 -33.93
N GLU A 318 -0.68 1.55 -32.84
CA GLU A 318 0.62 1.62 -32.17
C GLU A 318 1.06 0.25 -31.62
N LEU A 319 0.13 -0.70 -31.40
CA LEU A 319 0.45 -2.09 -31.08
C LEU A 319 1.17 -2.78 -32.25
N ASP A 320 0.73 -2.54 -33.47
CA ASP A 320 1.41 -3.06 -34.67
C ASP A 320 2.81 -2.46 -34.81
N TRP A 321 3.02 -1.21 -34.39
CA TRP A 321 4.35 -0.58 -34.41
C TRP A 321 5.30 -1.27 -33.44
N VAL A 322 4.84 -1.57 -32.22
CA VAL A 322 5.61 -2.33 -31.22
C VAL A 322 6.00 -3.69 -31.80
N GLN A 323 5.03 -4.46 -32.30
CA GLN A 323 5.28 -5.78 -32.88
C GLN A 323 6.21 -5.74 -34.09
N ARG A 324 6.12 -4.68 -34.90
CA ARG A 324 6.98 -4.52 -36.07
C ARG A 324 8.40 -4.15 -35.70
N GLN A 325 8.62 -3.39 -34.63
CA GLN A 325 9.91 -2.81 -34.29
C GLN A 325 10.69 -3.54 -33.19
N SER A 326 10.10 -4.54 -32.55
CA SER A 326 10.77 -5.38 -31.55
C SER A 326 10.94 -6.82 -32.00
N ASP A 327 12.04 -7.45 -31.59
CA ASP A 327 12.18 -8.92 -31.68
C ASP A 327 11.37 -9.63 -30.59
N LYS A 328 11.36 -9.07 -29.38
CA LYS A 328 10.51 -9.48 -28.26
C LYS A 328 9.76 -8.26 -27.70
N SER A 329 8.49 -8.42 -27.31
CA SER A 329 7.73 -7.38 -26.62
C SER A 329 7.04 -7.88 -25.37
N ILE A 330 7.15 -7.13 -24.28
CA ILE A 330 6.40 -7.34 -23.05
C ILE A 330 5.33 -6.26 -22.97
N ILE A 331 4.06 -6.64 -22.85
CA ILE A 331 2.93 -5.70 -22.89
C ILE A 331 2.10 -5.86 -21.62
N PHE A 332 2.13 -4.82 -20.78
CA PHE A 332 1.28 -4.72 -19.60
C PHE A 332 -0.09 -4.19 -19.98
N TYR A 333 -1.12 -5.01 -19.80
CA TYR A 333 -2.48 -4.76 -20.30
C TYR A 333 -3.52 -4.81 -19.19
N ASP A 334 -4.49 -3.90 -19.28
CA ASP A 334 -5.66 -3.83 -18.40
C ASP A 334 -6.88 -3.51 -19.27
N GLU A 335 -7.79 -4.47 -19.41
CA GLU A 335 -8.95 -4.32 -20.27
C GLU A 335 -9.97 -3.30 -19.76
N PHE A 336 -9.99 -3.03 -18.45
CA PHE A 336 -10.95 -2.13 -17.82
C PHE A 336 -10.47 -0.68 -17.76
N GLN A 337 -9.25 -0.40 -18.20
CA GLN A 337 -8.68 0.95 -18.26
C GLN A 337 -8.62 1.55 -19.67
N SER A 338 -9.22 0.88 -20.67
CA SER A 338 -9.49 1.51 -21.97
C SER A 338 -10.60 2.54 -21.80
N VAL A 339 -10.24 3.83 -21.89
CA VAL A 339 -11.12 4.98 -21.60
C VAL A 339 -11.21 5.98 -22.76
N LYS A 340 -10.52 5.74 -23.88
CA LYS A 340 -10.59 6.61 -25.07
C LYS A 340 -10.93 5.81 -26.34
N PRO A 341 -11.67 6.39 -27.29
CA PRO A 341 -11.89 5.77 -28.61
C PRO A 341 -10.61 5.59 -29.42
N SER A 342 -9.60 6.41 -29.12
CA SER A 342 -8.27 6.34 -29.71
C SER A 342 -7.45 5.18 -29.17
N ASP A 343 -7.83 4.55 -28.06
CA ASP A 343 -7.16 3.36 -27.53
C ASP A 343 -7.28 2.18 -28.51
N THR A 344 -6.29 1.29 -28.48
CA THR A 344 -6.28 0.07 -29.28
C THR A 344 -7.45 -0.81 -28.85
N ASP A 345 -8.12 -1.38 -29.86
CA ASP A 345 -9.34 -2.13 -29.65
C ASP A 345 -9.08 -3.41 -28.85
N LYS A 346 -10.01 -3.80 -27.97
CA LYS A 346 -9.92 -5.05 -27.19
C LYS A 346 -9.72 -6.26 -28.10
N SER A 347 -10.37 -6.28 -29.26
CA SER A 347 -10.24 -7.35 -30.26
C SER A 347 -8.79 -7.62 -30.66
N ARG A 348 -7.96 -6.58 -30.80
CA ARG A 348 -6.54 -6.75 -31.15
C ARG A 348 -5.72 -7.45 -30.07
N PHE A 349 -6.07 -7.25 -28.81
CA PHE A 349 -5.44 -8.00 -27.72
C PHE A 349 -5.93 -9.45 -27.67
N LEU A 350 -7.20 -9.71 -27.99
CA LEU A 350 -7.72 -11.08 -28.12
C LEU A 350 -7.03 -11.83 -29.28
N GLU A 351 -6.94 -11.21 -30.47
CA GLU A 351 -6.18 -11.76 -31.60
C GLU A 351 -4.72 -12.03 -31.25
N LEU A 352 -4.12 -11.16 -30.42
CA LEU A 352 -2.76 -11.34 -29.95
C LEU A 352 -2.62 -12.55 -29.00
N GLN A 353 -3.60 -12.76 -28.13
CA GLN A 353 -3.64 -13.91 -27.21
C GLN A 353 -3.73 -15.25 -27.95
N GLU A 354 -4.39 -15.29 -29.11
CA GLU A 354 -4.55 -16.52 -29.90
C GLU A 354 -3.29 -16.94 -30.66
N LYS A 355 -2.27 -16.07 -30.76
CA LYS A 355 -1.03 -16.41 -31.47
C LYS A 355 -0.18 -17.39 -30.65
N SER A 356 0.34 -18.44 -31.29
CA SER A 356 1.25 -19.41 -30.67
C SER A 356 2.58 -18.80 -30.20
N SER A 357 2.96 -17.63 -30.72
CA SER A 357 4.11 -16.86 -30.28
C SER A 357 3.83 -15.95 -29.07
N THR A 358 2.63 -15.97 -28.50
CA THR A 358 2.26 -15.17 -27.33
C THR A 358 2.27 -16.03 -26.08
N ARG A 359 2.76 -15.46 -24.98
CA ARG A 359 2.69 -16.02 -23.62
C ARG A 359 1.86 -15.07 -22.78
N ILE A 360 0.96 -15.60 -21.96
CA ILE A 360 -0.03 -14.81 -21.23
C ILE A 360 0.16 -15.05 -19.74
N GLU A 361 0.20 -13.98 -18.97
CA GLU A 361 0.24 -14.01 -17.50
C GLU A 361 -0.84 -13.12 -16.90
N ARG A 362 -1.26 -13.42 -15.67
CA ARG A 362 -2.19 -12.57 -14.93
C ARG A 362 -1.64 -12.26 -13.54
N LEU A 363 -1.41 -10.98 -13.28
CA LEU A 363 -1.16 -10.44 -11.96
C LEU A 363 -2.52 -10.20 -11.26
N GLN A 364 -2.79 -11.00 -10.24
CA GLN A 364 -4.00 -11.02 -9.43
C GLN A 364 -3.88 -10.12 -8.20
N SER A 365 -2.72 -10.06 -7.55
CA SER A 365 -2.55 -9.30 -6.30
C SER A 365 -2.51 -7.80 -6.54
N GLN A 366 -3.40 -7.11 -5.83
CA GLN A 366 -3.54 -5.67 -5.82
C GLN A 366 -2.90 -5.08 -4.57
N PHE A 367 -1.84 -4.29 -4.72
CA PHE A 367 -1.06 -3.76 -3.58
C PHE A 367 -1.47 -2.34 -3.16
N ARG A 368 -2.18 -1.64 -4.05
CA ARG A 368 -2.38 -0.18 -3.98
C ARG A 368 -3.56 0.21 -3.10
N VAL A 369 -4.69 -0.48 -3.23
CA VAL A 369 -5.96 -0.13 -2.57
C VAL A 369 -6.13 -0.98 -1.31
N LYS A 370 -6.19 -0.34 -0.13
CA LYS A 370 -6.33 -1.06 1.15
C LYS A 370 -7.66 -1.82 1.29
N GLY A 371 -8.63 -1.54 0.43
CA GLY A 371 -9.90 -2.29 0.34
C GLY A 371 -9.74 -3.72 -0.21
N GLY A 372 -8.56 -4.03 -0.76
CA GLY A 372 -8.20 -5.37 -1.20
C GLY A 372 -9.12 -5.96 -2.28
N ALA A 373 -9.06 -7.28 -2.44
CA ALA A 373 -9.81 -7.99 -3.47
C ALA A 373 -11.33 -7.84 -3.34
N LYS A 374 -11.86 -7.71 -2.12
CA LYS A 374 -13.30 -7.51 -1.86
C LYS A 374 -13.79 -6.19 -2.49
N TYR A 375 -13.07 -5.09 -2.27
CA TYR A 375 -13.42 -3.80 -2.86
C TYR A 375 -13.33 -3.82 -4.38
N MET A 376 -12.27 -4.40 -4.93
CA MET A 376 -12.09 -4.51 -6.38
C MET A 376 -13.26 -5.28 -7.01
N LYS A 377 -13.59 -6.44 -6.44
CA LYS A 377 -14.71 -7.27 -6.91
C LYS A 377 -16.03 -6.49 -6.86
N LEU A 378 -16.30 -5.78 -5.77
CA LEU A 378 -17.47 -4.92 -5.64
C LEU A 378 -17.54 -3.89 -6.77
N ILE A 379 -16.49 -3.08 -6.98
CA ILE A 379 -16.50 -2.05 -8.03
C ILE A 379 -16.63 -2.66 -9.43
N HIS A 380 -15.99 -3.79 -9.71
CA HIS A 380 -16.16 -4.47 -11.00
C HIS A 380 -17.61 -4.91 -11.23
N GLN A 381 -18.24 -5.48 -10.20
CA GLN A 381 -19.63 -5.95 -10.27
C GLN A 381 -20.65 -4.80 -10.28
N LEU A 382 -20.38 -3.69 -9.57
CA LEU A 382 -21.27 -2.52 -9.51
C LEU A 382 -21.53 -1.92 -10.90
N PHE A 383 -20.55 -1.98 -11.78
CA PHE A 383 -20.67 -1.49 -13.16
C PHE A 383 -20.80 -2.63 -14.18
N SER A 384 -21.48 -3.72 -13.81
CA SER A 384 -21.79 -4.84 -14.70
C SER A 384 -23.29 -4.91 -14.97
N ASP A 385 -23.67 -5.36 -16.17
CA ASP A 385 -25.08 -5.49 -16.59
C ASP A 385 -25.77 -6.74 -15.99
N HIS A 386 -25.13 -7.45 -15.06
CA HIS A 386 -25.62 -8.70 -14.50
C HIS A 386 -25.90 -8.57 -13.00
N ASP A 387 -27.14 -8.90 -12.59
CA ASP A 387 -27.65 -9.03 -11.20
C ASP A 387 -26.93 -10.17 -10.44
N SER A 388 -25.61 -10.08 -10.27
CA SER A 388 -24.80 -11.06 -9.54
C SER A 388 -24.34 -10.57 -8.17
N LEU A 389 -24.70 -9.33 -7.81
CA LEU A 389 -24.40 -8.71 -6.52
C LEU A 389 -25.54 -8.92 -5.54
N THR A 390 -25.26 -9.64 -4.47
CA THR A 390 -26.13 -9.66 -3.28
C THR A 390 -26.07 -8.30 -2.60
N PRO A 391 -27.22 -7.66 -2.29
CA PRO A 391 -27.25 -6.44 -1.50
C PRO A 391 -26.57 -6.61 -0.14
N GLY A 392 -25.83 -5.59 0.27
CA GLY A 392 -25.04 -5.59 1.50
C GLY A 392 -23.93 -4.54 1.41
N PRO A 393 -23.86 -3.58 2.36
CA PRO A 393 -22.84 -2.55 2.31
C PRO A 393 -21.44 -3.17 2.42
N PHE A 394 -20.49 -2.60 1.69
CA PHE A 394 -19.10 -2.94 1.83
C PHE A 394 -18.60 -2.64 3.25
N GLU A 395 -18.02 -3.64 3.90
CA GLU A 395 -17.42 -3.51 5.22
C GLU A 395 -15.93 -3.87 5.16
N SER A 396 -15.10 -2.97 5.67
CA SER A 396 -13.65 -3.17 5.77
C SER A 396 -13.08 -2.34 6.92
N GLY A 397 -12.30 -2.95 7.79
CA GLY A 397 -11.53 -2.23 8.82
C GLY A 397 -10.30 -1.49 8.27
N HIS A 398 -10.00 -1.63 6.97
CA HIS A 398 -8.77 -1.11 6.36
C HIS A 398 -9.03 -0.11 5.23
N TYR A 399 -10.30 0.10 4.83
CA TYR A 399 -10.64 0.98 3.71
C TYR A 399 -11.93 1.73 3.96
N ASP A 400 -11.83 3.05 3.88
CA ASP A 400 -12.91 3.99 4.18
C ASP A 400 -13.71 4.29 2.90
N LEU A 401 -14.80 3.55 2.69
CA LEU A 401 -15.70 3.71 1.54
C LEU A 401 -17.04 4.27 1.99
N GLN A 402 -17.45 5.41 1.46
CA GLN A 402 -18.68 6.08 1.86
C GLN A 402 -19.40 6.72 0.68
N LEU A 403 -20.74 6.66 0.70
CA LEU A 403 -21.64 7.35 -0.23
C LEU A 403 -22.24 8.58 0.47
N PHE A 404 -22.12 9.74 -0.15
CA PHE A 404 -22.63 11.00 0.38
C PHE A 404 -23.94 11.38 -0.30
N GLU A 405 -24.88 11.90 0.50
CA GLU A 405 -26.14 12.47 0.01
C GLU A 405 -25.98 13.97 -0.33
N ASP A 406 -25.02 14.66 0.30
CA ASP A 406 -24.64 16.04 0.02
C ASP A 406 -23.19 16.15 -0.49
N ILE A 407 -22.99 16.95 -1.53
CA ILE A 407 -21.67 17.12 -2.14
C ILE A 407 -20.77 18.08 -1.33
N GLY A 408 -21.35 19.09 -0.67
CA GLY A 408 -20.61 20.01 0.19
C GLY A 408 -20.01 19.29 1.40
N GLU A 409 -20.74 18.34 1.98
CA GLU A 409 -20.22 17.45 3.02
C GLU A 409 -19.06 16.60 2.51
N MET A 410 -19.18 16.00 1.32
CA MET A 410 -18.10 15.22 0.72
C MET A 410 -16.84 16.08 0.49
N GLU A 411 -17.01 17.31 -0.03
CA GLU A 411 -15.92 18.27 -0.23
C GLU A 411 -15.20 18.59 1.09
N GLN A 412 -15.95 18.91 2.14
CA GLN A 412 -15.38 19.19 3.47
C GLN A 412 -14.61 17.99 4.04
N GLN A 413 -15.11 16.76 3.84
CA GLN A 413 -14.40 15.56 4.26
C GLN A 413 -13.11 15.34 3.47
N ILE A 414 -13.10 15.57 2.16
CA ILE A 414 -11.87 15.50 1.36
C ILE A 414 -10.85 16.56 1.81
N GLN A 415 -11.28 17.79 2.09
CA GLN A 415 -10.41 18.82 2.64
C GLN A 415 -9.84 18.44 4.02
N LYS A 416 -10.62 17.76 4.86
CA LYS A 416 -10.14 17.21 6.13
C LYS A 416 -9.07 16.13 5.91
N LYS A 417 -9.31 15.20 4.98
CA LYS A 417 -8.34 14.16 4.62
C LYS A 417 -7.07 14.72 3.98
N GLU A 418 -7.14 15.83 3.25
CA GLU A 418 -5.93 16.51 2.75
C GLU A 418 -5.05 17.00 3.90
N ARG A 419 -5.65 17.57 4.96
CA ARG A 419 -4.90 18.06 6.12
C ARG A 419 -4.27 16.94 6.93
N THR A 420 -4.90 15.77 7.01
CA THR A 420 -4.43 14.65 7.84
C THR A 420 -3.53 13.68 7.08
N ASP A 421 -3.84 13.38 5.83
CA ASP A 421 -3.21 12.32 5.04
C ASP A 421 -2.45 12.85 3.82
N GLY A 422 -2.77 14.05 3.34
CA GLY A 422 -2.26 14.60 2.08
C GLY A 422 -2.69 13.80 0.85
N LEU A 423 -2.54 14.37 -0.35
CA LEU A 423 -2.97 13.77 -1.63
C LEU A 423 -4.44 13.28 -1.63
N ALA A 424 -5.35 14.03 -0.99
CA ALA A 424 -6.78 13.85 -1.08
C ALA A 424 -7.35 14.78 -2.17
N ARG A 425 -8.05 14.26 -3.17
CA ARG A 425 -8.55 15.06 -4.30
C ARG A 425 -9.98 14.71 -4.67
N MET A 426 -10.73 15.71 -5.15
CA MET A 426 -12.01 15.49 -5.82
C MET A 426 -11.79 15.23 -7.31
N VAL A 427 -12.53 14.27 -7.86
CA VAL A 427 -12.45 13.85 -9.25
C VAL A 427 -13.84 13.55 -9.79
N ALA A 428 -14.03 13.70 -11.10
CA ALA A 428 -15.34 13.47 -11.70
C ALA A 428 -15.25 12.89 -13.13
N GLY A 429 -16.34 12.25 -13.55
CA GLY A 429 -16.58 11.94 -14.97
C GLY A 429 -16.80 13.22 -15.79
N PHE A 430 -16.57 13.17 -17.09
CA PHE A 430 -16.60 14.33 -17.97
C PHE A 430 -18.05 14.74 -18.34
N ALA A 431 -18.80 15.28 -17.37
CA ALA A 431 -20.23 15.54 -17.49
C ALA A 431 -20.63 17.02 -17.57
N TRP A 432 -19.67 17.93 -17.39
CA TRP A 432 -19.89 19.37 -17.38
C TRP A 432 -19.03 20.06 -18.43
N ASP A 433 -19.54 21.17 -18.96
CA ASP A 433 -18.79 22.04 -19.85
C ASP A 433 -17.67 22.74 -19.07
N TRP A 434 -16.54 22.97 -19.73
CA TRP A 434 -15.36 23.56 -19.09
C TRP A 434 -15.22 25.03 -19.48
N ILE A 435 -16.09 25.86 -18.89
CA ILE A 435 -16.18 27.29 -19.14
C ILE A 435 -15.03 28.07 -18.46
N SER A 436 -14.55 27.58 -17.31
CA SER A 436 -13.45 28.19 -16.54
C SER A 436 -12.12 28.17 -17.29
N LYS A 437 -11.98 27.31 -18.31
CA LYS A 437 -10.78 27.22 -19.17
C LYS A 437 -10.50 28.54 -19.89
N LYS A 438 -11.54 29.33 -20.19
CA LYS A 438 -11.40 30.65 -20.82
C LYS A 438 -11.47 31.78 -19.80
N ASP A 439 -12.29 31.64 -18.77
CA ASP A 439 -12.48 32.64 -17.73
C ASP A 439 -12.45 32.00 -16.35
N LYS A 440 -11.32 32.20 -15.65
CA LYS A 440 -11.06 31.58 -14.34
C LYS A 440 -11.98 32.09 -13.22
N SER A 441 -12.82 33.10 -13.45
CA SER A 441 -13.81 33.55 -12.47
C SER A 441 -15.09 32.70 -12.47
N LEU A 442 -15.29 31.86 -13.50
CA LEU A 442 -16.50 31.05 -13.66
C LEU A 442 -16.35 29.66 -13.06
N TYR A 443 -17.47 29.05 -12.67
CA TYR A 443 -17.53 27.70 -12.12
C TYR A 443 -18.10 26.72 -13.14
N ASP A 444 -17.49 25.54 -13.24
CA ASP A 444 -17.85 24.54 -14.25
C ASP A 444 -18.92 23.57 -13.77
N ILE A 445 -18.80 23.13 -12.52
CA ILE A 445 -19.65 22.13 -11.89
C ILE A 445 -20.47 22.82 -10.82
N VAL A 446 -21.79 22.88 -11.01
CA VAL A 446 -22.74 23.46 -10.06
C VAL A 446 -23.73 22.38 -9.66
N ILE A 447 -23.71 22.00 -8.38
CA ILE A 447 -24.57 20.97 -7.80
C ILE A 447 -25.13 21.54 -6.49
N GLY A 448 -26.42 21.87 -6.48
CA GLY A 448 -27.00 22.64 -5.37
C GLY A 448 -26.28 23.97 -5.20
N ASP A 449 -25.84 24.26 -3.98
CA ASP A 449 -25.09 25.47 -3.64
C ASP A 449 -23.57 25.33 -3.86
N THR A 450 -23.08 24.11 -4.07
CA THR A 450 -21.66 23.82 -4.27
C THR A 450 -21.24 24.15 -5.71
N LYS A 451 -20.19 24.96 -5.83
CA LYS A 451 -19.64 25.43 -7.10
C LYS A 451 -18.17 25.07 -7.21
N LEU A 452 -17.81 24.27 -8.20
CA LEU A 452 -16.46 23.72 -8.37
C LEU A 452 -15.92 24.06 -9.77
N GLN A 453 -14.59 24.14 -9.86
CA GLN A 453 -13.87 24.32 -11.12
C GLN A 453 -13.14 23.04 -11.51
N TRP A 454 -13.06 22.78 -12.81
CA TRP A 454 -12.15 21.77 -13.35
C TRP A 454 -10.68 22.14 -13.12
N ASN A 455 -9.82 21.14 -13.17
CA ASN A 455 -8.37 21.25 -13.02
C ASN A 455 -7.74 22.40 -13.84
N SER A 456 -6.99 23.30 -13.24
CA SER A 456 -6.39 24.46 -13.96
C SER A 456 -5.18 24.08 -14.83
N THR A 457 -4.56 22.93 -14.57
CA THR A 457 -3.39 22.42 -15.30
C THR A 457 -3.68 21.02 -15.86
N GLU A 458 -3.14 20.71 -17.04
CA GLU A 458 -3.32 19.40 -17.69
C GLU A 458 -2.21 18.39 -17.29
N VAL A 459 -1.05 18.89 -16.87
CA VAL A 459 0.11 18.09 -16.52
C VAL A 459 0.41 18.25 -15.04
N ASP A 460 0.53 17.13 -14.32
CA ASP A 460 0.92 17.08 -12.91
C ASP A 460 -0.03 17.84 -11.96
N TRP A 461 -1.30 17.92 -12.35
CA TRP A 461 -2.34 18.61 -11.58
C TRP A 461 -2.46 18.10 -10.15
N VAL A 462 -2.35 16.78 -9.93
CA VAL A 462 -2.48 16.16 -8.61
C VAL A 462 -1.54 16.80 -7.57
N ASN A 463 -0.34 17.18 -8.00
CA ASN A 463 0.71 17.78 -7.18
C ASN A 463 0.67 19.33 -7.18
N SER A 464 -0.26 19.95 -7.91
CA SER A 464 -0.36 21.41 -7.95
C SER A 464 -0.98 21.96 -6.66
N SER A 465 -0.56 23.15 -6.25
CA SER A 465 -0.96 23.76 -4.97
C SER A 465 -2.46 24.04 -4.86
N ASN A 466 -3.15 24.28 -5.98
CA ASN A 466 -4.59 24.54 -6.00
C ASN A 466 -5.45 23.29 -6.22
N ALA A 467 -4.85 22.10 -6.36
CA ALA A 467 -5.57 20.88 -6.73
C ALA A 467 -6.67 20.47 -5.74
N ILE A 468 -6.55 20.86 -4.46
CA ILE A 468 -7.55 20.58 -3.44
C ILE A 468 -8.87 21.35 -3.65
N ASN A 469 -8.82 22.51 -4.32
CA ASN A 469 -9.98 23.36 -4.59
C ASN A 469 -10.56 23.14 -6.00
N GLU A 470 -10.03 22.16 -6.72
CA GLU A 470 -10.38 21.85 -8.10
C GLU A 470 -10.85 20.40 -8.22
N VAL A 471 -11.55 20.10 -9.30
CA VAL A 471 -11.98 18.75 -9.64
C VAL A 471 -11.13 18.22 -10.78
N GLY A 472 -10.50 17.07 -10.56
CA GLY A 472 -9.74 16.36 -11.59
C GLY A 472 -10.64 15.56 -12.51
N CYS A 473 -10.26 15.46 -13.77
CA CYS A 473 -10.88 14.52 -14.69
C CYS A 473 -10.08 13.21 -14.79
N ILE A 474 -10.62 12.22 -15.50
CA ILE A 474 -9.92 10.96 -15.77
C ILE A 474 -8.55 11.16 -16.46
N HIS A 475 -8.35 12.25 -17.20
CA HIS A 475 -7.09 12.48 -17.91
C HIS A 475 -5.98 13.05 -17.03
N THR A 476 -6.31 13.78 -15.97
CA THR A 476 -5.32 14.39 -15.07
C THR A 476 -5.00 13.54 -13.85
N THR A 477 -5.86 12.56 -13.55
CA THR A 477 -5.72 11.62 -12.44
C THR A 477 -5.10 10.29 -12.86
N GLN A 478 -4.98 10.02 -14.16
CA GLN A 478 -4.45 8.76 -14.67
C GLN A 478 -2.96 8.61 -14.32
N GLY A 479 -2.61 7.43 -13.79
CA GLY A 479 -1.28 7.10 -13.28
C GLY A 479 -1.09 7.46 -11.79
N TYR A 480 -1.80 8.47 -11.27
CA TYR A 480 -1.58 8.99 -9.91
C TYR A 480 -2.33 8.25 -8.83
N ASP A 481 -1.64 8.08 -7.71
CA ASP A 481 -2.09 7.51 -6.44
C ASP A 481 -2.54 8.61 -5.49
N LEU A 482 -3.77 8.50 -4.98
CA LEU A 482 -4.37 9.43 -4.03
C LEU A 482 -4.59 8.69 -2.71
N ASN A 483 -4.32 9.33 -1.57
CA ASN A 483 -4.63 8.70 -0.29
C ASN A 483 -6.14 8.58 -0.10
N TYR A 484 -6.87 9.63 -0.47
CA TYR A 484 -8.33 9.68 -0.48
C TYR A 484 -8.84 10.27 -1.80
N THR A 485 -9.94 9.75 -2.33
CA THR A 485 -10.56 10.26 -3.56
C THR A 485 -12.03 10.56 -3.33
N GLY A 486 -12.48 11.77 -3.66
CA GLY A 486 -13.90 12.11 -3.74
C GLY A 486 -14.37 11.98 -5.19
N VAL A 487 -15.14 10.94 -5.53
CA VAL A 487 -15.62 10.66 -6.88
C VAL A 487 -17.03 11.20 -7.05
N ILE A 488 -17.17 12.19 -7.94
CA ILE A 488 -18.46 12.71 -8.38
C ILE A 488 -18.90 11.94 -9.63
N ILE A 489 -19.97 11.17 -9.50
CA ILE A 489 -20.65 10.54 -10.63
C ILE A 489 -21.66 11.54 -11.19
N GLY A 490 -21.40 11.97 -12.41
CA GLY A 490 -22.15 13.01 -13.09
C GLY A 490 -23.54 12.59 -13.57
N PRO A 491 -24.32 13.56 -14.06
CA PRO A 491 -25.71 13.35 -14.46
C PRO A 491 -25.87 12.56 -15.77
N GLU A 492 -24.77 12.20 -16.44
CA GLU A 492 -24.75 11.39 -17.66
C GLU A 492 -24.99 9.90 -17.42
N LEU A 493 -24.89 9.43 -16.18
CA LEU A 493 -25.12 8.03 -15.82
C LEU A 493 -26.22 7.91 -14.76
N ASP A 494 -27.19 7.03 -14.99
CA ASP A 494 -28.25 6.73 -14.04
C ASP A 494 -28.58 5.23 -14.01
N TYR A 495 -29.43 4.80 -13.08
CA TYR A 495 -29.90 3.43 -12.98
C TYR A 495 -31.42 3.36 -13.11
N ASN A 496 -31.92 2.42 -13.91
CA ASN A 496 -33.34 2.20 -14.07
C ASN A 496 -33.76 0.89 -13.40
N PHE A 497 -34.39 1.00 -12.23
CA PHE A 497 -34.88 -0.13 -11.42
C PHE A 497 -35.95 -0.99 -12.11
N ARG A 498 -36.70 -0.45 -13.07
CA ARG A 498 -37.71 -1.23 -13.81
C ARG A 498 -37.05 -2.17 -14.81
N THR A 499 -36.07 -1.67 -15.55
CA THR A 499 -35.33 -2.45 -16.56
C THR A 499 -34.11 -3.19 -15.99
N ARG A 500 -33.76 -2.91 -14.72
CA ARG A 500 -32.54 -3.37 -14.05
C ARG A 500 -31.29 -3.15 -14.90
N SER A 501 -31.15 -1.93 -15.41
CA SER A 501 -30.06 -1.59 -16.31
C SER A 501 -29.63 -0.14 -16.13
N PHE A 502 -28.37 0.14 -16.46
CA PHE A 502 -27.84 1.49 -16.48
C PHE A 502 -28.31 2.27 -17.70
N VAL A 503 -28.64 3.54 -17.47
CA VAL A 503 -29.06 4.50 -18.50
C VAL A 503 -27.95 5.53 -18.69
N VAL A 504 -27.53 5.72 -19.94
CA VAL A 504 -26.53 6.72 -20.31
C VAL A 504 -27.17 7.85 -21.10
N TYR A 505 -27.09 9.07 -20.58
CA TYR A 505 -27.57 10.27 -21.24
C TYR A 505 -26.44 10.90 -22.08
N LYS A 506 -26.36 10.51 -23.35
CA LYS A 506 -25.31 10.97 -24.30
C LYS A 506 -25.16 12.50 -24.38
N ASP A 507 -26.23 13.26 -24.16
CA ASP A 507 -26.19 14.73 -24.22
C ASP A 507 -25.56 15.41 -23.00
N ARG A 508 -25.46 14.66 -21.90
CA ARG A 508 -24.82 15.08 -20.66
C ARG A 508 -23.36 14.64 -20.58
N TYR A 509 -22.90 13.71 -21.43
CA TYR A 509 -21.49 13.40 -21.57
C TYR A 509 -20.78 14.48 -22.42
N LYS A 510 -19.84 15.22 -21.82
CA LYS A 510 -19.21 16.43 -22.40
C LYS A 510 -17.79 16.21 -22.89
N ASP A 511 -17.21 15.03 -22.76
CA ASP A 511 -15.96 14.70 -23.44
C ASP A 511 -16.20 14.64 -24.96
N LYS A 512 -15.82 15.71 -25.67
CA LYS A 512 -15.96 15.81 -27.13
C LYS A 512 -15.18 14.73 -27.87
N ASN A 513 -14.02 14.32 -27.33
CA ASN A 513 -13.17 13.29 -27.95
C ASN A 513 -13.72 11.88 -27.66
N GLY A 514 -14.45 11.68 -26.56
CA GLY A 514 -15.21 10.45 -26.32
C GLY A 514 -16.50 10.40 -27.15
N LYS A 515 -17.29 11.47 -27.13
CA LYS A 515 -18.65 11.53 -27.69
C LYS A 515 -18.71 11.48 -29.21
N ASN A 516 -17.81 12.17 -29.92
CA ASN A 516 -17.96 12.41 -31.35
C ASN A 516 -17.68 11.18 -32.24
N SER A 517 -16.87 10.23 -31.78
CA SER A 517 -16.56 9.01 -32.54
C SER A 517 -17.46 7.83 -32.18
N ILE A 518 -18.08 7.83 -31.00
CA ILE A 518 -18.87 6.70 -30.53
C ILE A 518 -20.33 6.87 -30.99
N LYS A 519 -20.71 6.09 -32.00
CA LYS A 519 -22.10 6.03 -32.48
C LYS A 519 -22.96 5.07 -31.64
N ASP A 520 -22.37 3.97 -31.20
CA ASP A 520 -23.02 2.92 -30.41
C ASP A 520 -23.11 3.29 -28.91
N THR A 521 -24.32 3.29 -28.35
CA THR A 521 -24.58 3.61 -26.95
C THR A 521 -24.03 2.56 -25.98
N VAL A 522 -23.92 1.29 -26.39
CA VAL A 522 -23.33 0.21 -25.58
C VAL A 522 -21.83 0.44 -25.39
N VAL A 523 -21.15 0.81 -26.47
CA VAL A 523 -19.73 1.17 -26.43
C VAL A 523 -19.52 2.39 -25.54
N LEU A 524 -20.35 3.42 -25.67
CA LEU A 524 -20.27 4.62 -24.83
C LEU A 524 -20.46 4.29 -23.34
N LYS A 525 -21.44 3.44 -23.02
CA LYS A 525 -21.70 2.98 -21.66
C LYS A 525 -20.47 2.28 -21.06
N ASN A 526 -19.85 1.36 -21.79
CA ASN A 526 -18.65 0.66 -21.33
C ASN A 526 -17.48 1.62 -21.09
N TYR A 527 -17.31 2.64 -21.92
CA TYR A 527 -16.31 3.68 -21.67
C TYR A 527 -16.58 4.46 -20.39
N ILE A 528 -17.84 4.87 -20.15
CA ILE A 528 -18.22 5.58 -18.93
C ILE A 528 -17.99 4.70 -17.70
N PHE A 529 -18.33 3.41 -17.77
CA PHE A 529 -18.03 2.46 -16.69
C PHE A 529 -16.54 2.33 -16.42
N ASN A 530 -15.71 2.20 -17.45
CA ASN A 530 -14.27 2.13 -17.30
C ASN A 530 -13.69 3.42 -16.69
N ILE A 531 -14.23 4.59 -17.06
CA ILE A 531 -13.88 5.87 -16.43
C ILE A 531 -14.16 5.82 -14.93
N TYR A 532 -15.38 5.50 -14.52
CA TYR A 532 -15.74 5.48 -13.10
C TYR A 532 -15.00 4.39 -12.31
N ARG A 533 -14.86 3.18 -12.84
CA ARG A 533 -14.01 2.13 -12.23
C ARG A 533 -12.59 2.64 -11.99
N THR A 534 -12.01 3.28 -13.00
CA THR A 534 -10.65 3.81 -12.91
C THR A 534 -10.53 4.92 -11.87
N LEU A 535 -11.54 5.78 -11.71
CA LEU A 535 -11.57 6.83 -10.69
C LEU A 535 -11.74 6.23 -9.27
N LEU A 536 -12.62 5.25 -9.11
CA LEU A 536 -12.89 4.58 -7.83
C LEU A 536 -11.67 3.79 -7.32
N PHE A 537 -10.80 3.31 -8.21
CA PHE A 537 -9.55 2.63 -7.83
C PHE A 537 -8.38 3.58 -7.52
N ARG A 538 -8.59 4.91 -7.48
CA ARG A 538 -7.51 5.88 -7.20
C ARG A 538 -7.18 6.02 -5.72
N GLY A 539 -8.15 5.80 -4.83
CA GLY A 539 -7.99 5.93 -3.38
C GLY A 539 -7.21 4.76 -2.77
N ILE A 540 -6.10 5.04 -2.10
CA ILE A 540 -5.32 4.05 -1.35
C ILE A 540 -6.02 3.69 -0.04
N LYS A 541 -6.38 4.71 0.76
CA LYS A 541 -6.94 4.56 2.11
C LYS A 541 -8.47 4.63 2.12
N GLY A 542 -9.07 5.35 1.19
CA GLY A 542 -10.52 5.46 1.08
C GLY A 542 -11.01 6.17 -0.16
N THR A 543 -12.30 5.99 -0.44
CA THR A 543 -13.02 6.64 -1.54
C THR A 543 -14.39 7.10 -1.08
N TYR A 544 -14.70 8.36 -1.34
CA TYR A 544 -16.00 8.96 -1.09
C TYR A 544 -16.71 9.15 -2.41
N ILE A 545 -18.00 8.89 -2.45
CA ILE A 545 -18.77 8.87 -3.69
C ILE A 545 -19.97 9.79 -3.53
N TYR A 546 -20.22 10.62 -4.54
CA TYR A 546 -21.46 11.34 -4.69
C TYR A 546 -22.04 11.06 -6.07
N ALA A 547 -23.31 10.67 -6.15
CA ALA A 547 -24.02 10.45 -7.41
C ALA A 547 -25.08 11.54 -7.62
N CYS A 548 -25.01 12.24 -8.76
CA CYS A 548 -25.94 13.34 -9.07
C CYS A 548 -27.38 12.86 -9.22
N ASN A 549 -27.59 11.71 -9.85
CA ASN A 549 -28.93 11.16 -10.08
C ASN A 549 -29.39 10.32 -8.87
N GLU A 550 -30.64 10.54 -8.44
CA GLU A 550 -31.22 9.89 -7.26
C GLU A 550 -31.32 8.37 -7.40
N ASN A 551 -31.79 7.85 -8.54
CA ASN A 551 -31.92 6.39 -8.73
C ASN A 551 -30.56 5.70 -8.67
N LEU A 552 -29.53 6.28 -9.28
CA LEU A 552 -28.17 5.77 -9.16
C LEU A 552 -27.68 5.80 -7.72
N ARG A 553 -27.96 6.87 -6.97
CA ARG A 553 -27.61 6.95 -5.55
C ARG A 553 -28.32 5.86 -4.73
N SER A 554 -29.61 5.62 -4.98
CA SER A 554 -30.38 4.53 -4.36
C SER A 554 -29.90 3.14 -4.77
N TYR A 555 -29.33 3.00 -5.96
CA TYR A 555 -28.68 1.75 -6.38
C TYR A 555 -27.38 1.53 -5.62
N LEU A 556 -26.51 2.55 -5.55
CA LEU A 556 -25.23 2.48 -4.87
C LEU A 556 -25.37 2.27 -3.36
N SER A 557 -26.39 2.87 -2.72
CA SER A 557 -26.62 2.74 -1.27
C SER A 557 -26.99 1.31 -0.82
N GLN A 558 -27.36 0.42 -1.75
CA GLN A 558 -27.56 -1.01 -1.45
C GLN A 558 -26.24 -1.76 -1.22
N TYR A 559 -25.11 -1.19 -1.64
CA TYR A 559 -23.80 -1.83 -1.62
C TYR A 559 -22.71 -0.99 -0.95
N ILE A 560 -22.98 0.28 -0.66
CA ILE A 560 -22.00 1.23 -0.12
C ILE A 560 -22.59 1.91 1.13
N PRO A 561 -21.84 1.95 2.25
CA PRO A 561 -22.27 2.67 3.44
C PRO A 561 -22.60 4.14 3.15
N VAL A 562 -23.74 4.64 3.60
CA VAL A 562 -24.14 6.04 3.42
C VAL A 562 -23.60 6.88 4.58
N ASN A 563 -22.89 7.97 4.30
CA ASN A 563 -22.41 8.92 5.30
C ASN A 563 -23.59 9.56 6.05
N GLY A 564 -23.45 9.78 7.35
CA GLY A 564 -24.52 10.37 8.18
C GLY A 564 -25.64 9.40 8.55
N LYS A 565 -25.87 8.34 7.77
CA LYS A 565 -26.58 7.13 8.26
C LYS A 565 -25.57 6.30 9.04
N ILE A 566 -25.32 6.74 10.27
CA ILE A 566 -25.01 5.79 11.33
C ILE A 566 -26.17 4.81 11.26
N LYS A 567 -25.93 3.59 10.77
CA LYS A 567 -26.72 2.48 11.29
C LYS A 567 -26.50 2.62 12.79
N GLU A 568 -27.56 2.96 13.52
CA GLU A 568 -27.82 2.32 14.79
C GLU A 568 -27.89 0.79 14.52
N GLN A 569 -26.76 0.21 14.11
CA GLN A 569 -26.31 -0.99 14.73
C GLN A 569 -25.62 -0.45 15.98
N GLU A 570 -26.44 -0.16 17.00
CA GLU A 570 -26.20 -0.96 18.19
C GLU A 570 -26.05 -2.38 17.64
N SER A 571 -24.83 -2.91 17.63
CA SER A 571 -24.69 -4.34 17.85
C SER A 571 -25.46 -4.56 19.14
N THR A 572 -26.77 -4.81 19.02
CA THR A 572 -27.61 -5.15 20.15
C THR A 572 -27.07 -6.50 20.51
N ILE A 573 -26.11 -6.49 21.43
CA ILE A 573 -25.45 -7.66 21.95
C ILE A 573 -26.60 -8.56 22.40
N LEU A 574 -26.81 -9.62 21.63
CA LEU A 574 -27.97 -10.47 21.83
C LEU A 574 -27.61 -11.41 22.98
N PHE A 575 -28.11 -11.05 24.15
CA PHE A 575 -27.99 -11.87 25.35
C PHE A 575 -28.92 -13.08 25.23
N LEU A 576 -28.38 -14.25 25.48
CA LEU A 576 -29.06 -15.53 25.49
C LEU A 576 -29.03 -16.10 26.92
N ASP A 577 -30.12 -16.74 27.32
CA ASP A 577 -30.23 -17.43 28.62
C ASP A 577 -29.56 -18.82 28.62
N SER A 578 -29.20 -19.35 27.44
CA SER A 578 -28.54 -20.64 27.28
C SER A 578 -27.47 -20.60 26.18
N ALA A 579 -26.46 -21.48 26.31
CA ALA A 579 -25.36 -21.57 25.35
C ALA A 579 -25.83 -22.12 24.01
N THR A 580 -25.45 -21.45 22.93
CA THR A 580 -25.55 -21.92 21.54
C THR A 580 -24.16 -22.18 20.97
N GLU A 581 -24.10 -22.89 19.83
CA GLU A 581 -22.84 -23.17 19.12
C GLU A 581 -22.04 -21.91 18.75
N ASN A 582 -22.68 -20.74 18.69
CA ASN A 582 -22.06 -19.48 18.28
C ASN A 582 -22.10 -18.42 19.40
N SER A 583 -22.18 -18.83 20.66
CA SER A 583 -22.25 -17.92 21.81
C SER A 583 -21.04 -18.04 22.73
N VAL A 584 -20.72 -16.97 23.46
CA VAL A 584 -19.68 -16.97 24.51
C VAL A 584 -20.30 -16.59 25.85
N PRO A 585 -19.81 -17.13 26.97
CA PRO A 585 -20.28 -16.72 28.29
C PRO A 585 -19.96 -15.25 28.54
N TYR A 586 -20.96 -14.50 29.00
CA TYR A 586 -20.84 -13.16 29.52
C TYR A 586 -20.86 -13.20 31.04
N TYR A 587 -19.78 -12.70 31.63
CA TYR A 587 -19.69 -12.49 33.06
C TYR A 587 -20.03 -11.04 33.33
N ASP A 588 -21.05 -10.82 34.16
CA ASP A 588 -21.47 -9.48 34.60
C ASP A 588 -20.51 -8.96 35.68
N ILE A 589 -19.23 -8.93 35.34
CA ILE A 589 -18.17 -8.33 36.12
C ILE A 589 -17.77 -7.01 35.44
N GLU A 590 -17.71 -5.93 36.23
CA GLU A 590 -17.20 -4.65 35.80
C GLU A 590 -15.71 -4.59 36.13
N ALA A 591 -14.87 -4.85 35.13
CA ALA A 591 -13.43 -4.71 35.29
C ALA A 591 -13.07 -3.23 35.25
N ALA A 592 -12.54 -2.71 36.36
CA ALA A 592 -12.15 -1.32 36.43
C ALA A 592 -10.91 -1.09 35.57
N ALA A 593 -10.99 -0.12 34.66
CA ALA A 593 -9.81 0.34 33.95
C ALA A 593 -8.88 1.03 34.95
N GLY A 594 -9.34 1.76 35.97
CA GLY A 594 -8.48 2.48 36.93
C GLY A 594 -7.65 1.56 37.85
N SER A 595 -7.92 1.62 39.15
CA SER A 595 -7.45 0.61 40.12
C SER A 595 -8.21 -0.71 39.95
N PHE A 596 -7.94 -1.69 40.80
CA PHE A 596 -8.79 -2.87 40.99
C PHE A 596 -10.25 -2.47 41.26
N SER A 597 -11.23 -3.19 40.67
CA SER A 597 -12.68 -2.94 40.86
C SER A 597 -13.13 -3.13 42.32
N GLU A 598 -14.34 -2.71 42.68
CA GLU A 598 -14.99 -3.14 43.93
C GLU A 598 -15.22 -4.67 43.92
N LEU A 599 -15.38 -5.26 45.11
CA LEU A 599 -15.66 -6.68 45.34
C LEU A 599 -16.94 -7.10 44.60
N GLN A 600 -16.83 -8.10 43.72
CA GLN A 600 -17.95 -8.59 42.91
C GLN A 600 -18.14 -10.10 43.07
N ALA A 601 -19.38 -10.52 43.37
CA ALA A 601 -19.81 -11.91 43.37
C ALA A 601 -20.29 -12.31 41.97
N GLN A 602 -19.95 -13.52 41.53
CA GLN A 602 -20.31 -14.02 40.20
C GLN A 602 -21.79 -14.43 40.16
N GLU A 603 -22.69 -13.51 39.80
CA GLU A 603 -24.11 -13.84 39.60
C GLU A 603 -24.41 -14.22 38.13
N THR A 604 -25.19 -15.30 37.96
CA THR A 604 -25.84 -15.86 36.75
C THR A 604 -25.18 -15.63 35.37
N THR A 605 -24.66 -16.71 34.75
CA THR A 605 -24.07 -16.69 33.40
C THR A 605 -25.11 -16.44 32.30
N ARG A 606 -25.05 -15.28 31.65
CA ARG A 606 -25.69 -15.02 30.34
C ARG A 606 -24.71 -15.35 29.21
N TYR A 607 -25.19 -15.46 27.97
CA TYR A 607 -24.35 -15.72 26.80
C TYR A 607 -24.52 -14.63 25.75
N ILE A 608 -23.44 -14.26 25.06
CA ILE A 608 -23.47 -13.30 23.95
C ILE A 608 -23.34 -14.06 22.64
N GLN A 609 -24.30 -13.86 21.75
CA GLN A 609 -24.25 -14.37 20.38
C GLN A 609 -23.17 -13.64 19.56
N LEU A 610 -22.22 -14.38 19.00
CA LEU A 610 -21.23 -13.86 18.06
C LEU A 610 -21.71 -14.10 16.61
N HIS A 611 -21.46 -13.12 15.74
CA HIS A 611 -21.78 -13.22 14.30
C HIS A 611 -20.64 -13.84 13.47
N ASP A 612 -19.43 -13.97 14.05
CA ASP A 612 -18.24 -14.51 13.39
C ASP A 612 -18.11 -16.02 13.65
N SER A 613 -18.07 -16.82 12.58
CA SER A 613 -18.07 -18.31 12.60
C SER A 613 -16.70 -18.95 12.92
N PHE A 614 -15.72 -18.17 13.38
CA PHE A 614 -14.30 -18.58 13.43
C PHE A 614 -13.74 -18.81 14.84
N TYR A 615 -14.52 -18.63 15.90
CA TYR A 615 -14.02 -18.75 17.28
C TYR A 615 -14.37 -20.09 17.90
N ASN A 616 -13.41 -20.76 18.54
CA ASN A 616 -13.71 -21.94 19.35
C ASN A 616 -14.33 -21.49 20.69
N HIS A 617 -15.64 -21.61 20.80
CA HIS A 617 -16.48 -20.96 21.83
C HIS A 617 -16.19 -21.38 23.28
N THR A 618 -15.45 -22.46 23.51
CA THR A 618 -15.01 -22.89 24.84
C THR A 618 -13.80 -22.12 25.37
N HIS A 619 -13.07 -21.39 24.52
CA HIS A 619 -11.84 -20.68 24.88
C HIS A 619 -12.03 -19.17 25.13
N TYR A 620 -13.22 -18.63 24.85
CA TYR A 620 -13.48 -17.19 24.96
C TYR A 620 -14.59 -16.88 25.97
N PHE A 621 -14.56 -15.66 26.50
CA PHE A 621 -15.61 -15.09 27.34
C PHE A 621 -15.67 -13.58 27.15
N ALA A 622 -16.75 -12.95 27.60
CA ALA A 622 -16.92 -11.51 27.55
C ALA A 622 -17.23 -10.93 28.94
N CYS A 623 -16.80 -9.69 29.17
CA CYS A 623 -17.21 -8.89 30.32
C CYS A 623 -17.18 -7.39 29.96
N LYS A 624 -17.80 -6.58 30.81
CA LYS A 624 -17.85 -5.13 30.63
C LYS A 624 -16.62 -4.47 31.27
N VAL A 625 -15.98 -3.57 30.53
CA VAL A 625 -14.83 -2.79 31.02
C VAL A 625 -15.27 -1.36 31.26
N VAL A 626 -15.06 -0.86 32.48
CA VAL A 626 -15.52 0.46 32.91
C VAL A 626 -14.32 1.30 33.38
N GLY A 627 -14.22 2.53 32.90
CA GLY A 627 -13.17 3.49 33.25
C GLY A 627 -12.30 3.93 32.07
N GLU A 628 -11.59 5.05 32.25
CA GLU A 628 -10.93 5.77 31.15
C GLU A 628 -9.44 5.45 30.96
N SER A 629 -8.83 4.66 31.86
CA SER A 629 -7.38 4.46 31.85
C SER A 629 -6.90 3.55 30.68
N MET A 630 -7.81 2.96 29.91
CA MET A 630 -7.55 2.15 28.72
C MET A 630 -8.16 2.76 27.44
N ASN A 631 -8.66 4.00 27.49
CA ASN A 631 -9.47 4.61 26.42
C ASN A 631 -8.78 4.79 25.06
N LYS A 632 -7.45 4.60 24.96
CA LYS A 632 -6.76 4.51 23.67
C LYS A 632 -7.10 3.23 22.91
N VAL A 633 -7.54 2.18 23.61
CA VAL A 633 -7.77 0.85 23.05
C VAL A 633 -9.17 0.31 23.38
N ILE A 634 -9.67 0.56 24.59
CA ILE A 634 -10.96 0.10 25.09
C ILE A 634 -11.77 1.31 25.53
N PRO A 635 -12.85 1.70 24.82
CA PRO A 635 -13.76 2.75 25.26
C PRO A 635 -14.40 2.40 26.61
N ASN A 636 -14.67 3.43 27.43
CA ASN A 636 -15.35 3.25 28.70
C ASN A 636 -16.77 2.68 28.50
N GLY A 637 -17.11 1.63 29.26
CA GLY A 637 -18.40 0.95 29.18
C GLY A 637 -18.48 -0.13 28.09
N ALA A 638 -17.40 -0.38 27.36
CA ALA A 638 -17.36 -1.38 26.29
C ALA A 638 -17.45 -2.83 26.82
N ILE A 639 -18.22 -3.67 26.12
CA ILE A 639 -18.18 -5.13 26.34
C ILE A 639 -17.02 -5.69 25.52
N CYS A 640 -16.09 -6.38 26.18
CA CYS A 640 -14.85 -6.84 25.60
C CYS A 640 -14.80 -8.37 25.54
N LEU A 641 -14.30 -8.90 24.43
CA LEU A 641 -14.03 -10.32 24.24
C LEU A 641 -12.61 -10.66 24.70
N PHE A 642 -12.49 -11.66 25.57
CA PHE A 642 -11.23 -12.17 26.11
C PHE A 642 -11.05 -13.64 25.75
N GLU A 643 -9.82 -14.01 25.44
CA GLU A 643 -9.39 -15.42 25.39
C GLU A 643 -8.93 -15.86 26.77
N ARG A 644 -9.38 -17.03 27.24
CA ARG A 644 -8.95 -17.62 28.51
C ARG A 644 -7.45 -17.86 28.48
N TYR A 645 -6.77 -17.39 29.53
CA TYR A 645 -5.32 -17.54 29.60
C TYR A 645 -4.92 -18.99 29.92
N GLY A 646 -4.20 -19.65 29.01
CA GLY A 646 -3.76 -21.05 29.12
C GLY A 646 -2.25 -21.27 29.32
N GLY A 647 -1.45 -20.20 29.40
CA GLY A 647 0.03 -20.26 29.46
C GLY A 647 0.71 -19.44 28.36
N GLY A 648 2.01 -19.13 28.52
CA GLY A 648 2.80 -18.35 27.55
C GLY A 648 3.33 -17.01 28.09
N SER A 649 4.01 -16.25 27.22
CA SER A 649 4.46 -14.89 27.56
C SER A 649 3.29 -13.91 27.51
N ARG A 650 3.24 -13.00 28.49
CA ARG A 650 2.18 -12.00 28.65
C ARG A 650 2.66 -10.57 28.36
N ASN A 651 3.96 -10.39 28.17
CA ASN A 651 4.60 -9.09 28.09
C ASN A 651 4.12 -8.32 26.84
N GLY A 652 3.55 -7.13 27.04
CA GLY A 652 2.98 -6.30 25.98
C GLY A 652 1.54 -6.65 25.58
N LEU A 653 0.91 -7.64 26.23
CA LEU A 653 -0.50 -7.98 25.97
C LEU A 653 -1.42 -7.21 26.92
N ILE A 654 -2.62 -6.84 26.44
CA ILE A 654 -3.68 -6.32 27.30
C ILE A 654 -4.36 -7.51 27.97
N THR A 655 -4.28 -7.57 29.30
CA THR A 655 -4.76 -8.69 30.10
C THR A 655 -5.84 -8.25 31.07
N LEU A 656 -6.86 -9.10 31.22
CA LEU A 656 -7.76 -9.08 32.36
C LEU A 656 -7.09 -9.83 33.50
N VAL A 657 -6.89 -9.14 34.62
CA VAL A 657 -6.19 -9.67 35.79
C VAL A 657 -7.07 -9.55 37.03
N GLU A 658 -6.87 -10.50 37.93
CA GLU A 658 -7.59 -10.66 39.18
C GLU A 658 -6.59 -10.60 40.33
N CYS A 659 -6.98 -9.92 41.41
CA CYS A 659 -6.26 -9.92 42.67
C CYS A 659 -7.27 -10.10 43.82
N SER A 660 -6.97 -11.04 44.74
CA SER A 660 -7.82 -11.35 45.91
C SER A 660 -7.03 -11.15 47.20
N SER A 661 -7.47 -10.32 48.14
CA SER A 661 -6.83 -10.25 49.47
C SER A 661 -7.13 -11.51 50.30
N PHE A 662 -6.16 -11.95 51.12
CA PHE A 662 -6.22 -13.19 51.92
C PHE A 662 -7.42 -13.28 52.89
N GLU A 663 -8.07 -12.15 53.22
CA GLU A 663 -9.23 -12.08 54.12
C GLU A 663 -10.59 -12.35 53.44
N ASP A 664 -10.67 -12.41 52.10
CA ASP A 664 -11.95 -12.33 51.36
C ASP A 664 -12.17 -13.45 50.30
N LYS A 665 -11.63 -14.66 50.50
CA LYS A 665 -11.85 -15.77 49.56
C LYS A 665 -13.32 -16.19 49.39
N ASP A 666 -14.19 -15.82 50.33
CA ASP A 666 -15.62 -16.14 50.30
C ASP A 666 -16.50 -14.96 49.80
N PHE A 667 -15.95 -13.76 49.55
CA PHE A 667 -16.75 -12.54 49.30
C PHE A 667 -16.49 -11.80 47.97
N GLY A 668 -15.53 -12.24 47.15
CA GLY A 668 -15.36 -11.74 45.77
C GLY A 668 -13.90 -11.52 45.37
N SER A 669 -13.67 -11.00 44.17
CA SER A 669 -12.32 -10.67 43.69
C SER A 669 -12.35 -9.37 42.89
N ASN A 670 -11.21 -8.67 42.85
CA ASN A 670 -11.12 -7.40 42.14
C ASN A 670 -10.49 -7.60 40.76
N TYR A 671 -11.09 -7.02 39.73
CA TYR A 671 -10.66 -7.17 38.35
C TYR A 671 -10.14 -5.84 37.77
N THR A 672 -9.06 -5.91 37.00
CA THR A 672 -8.60 -4.77 36.18
C THR A 672 -8.11 -5.21 34.81
N VAL A 673 -8.19 -4.31 33.83
CA VAL A 673 -7.69 -4.54 32.47
C VAL A 673 -6.55 -3.56 32.19
N LYS A 674 -5.36 -4.10 31.97
CA LYS A 674 -4.12 -3.32 31.77
C LYS A 674 -3.19 -4.01 30.79
N GLU A 675 -2.28 -3.27 30.19
CA GLU A 675 -1.16 -3.90 29.48
C GLU A 675 -0.17 -4.48 30.48
N TYR A 676 0.15 -5.75 30.30
CA TYR A 676 1.01 -6.50 31.21
C TYR A 676 2.48 -6.35 30.85
N SER A 677 3.31 -6.00 31.82
CA SER A 677 4.76 -6.02 31.72
C SER A 677 5.37 -6.74 32.92
N SER A 678 6.42 -7.54 32.74
CA SER A 678 7.13 -8.20 33.85
C SER A 678 8.63 -7.97 33.78
N LYS A 679 9.25 -7.64 34.92
CA LYS A 679 10.71 -7.70 35.09
C LYS A 679 11.08 -9.01 35.77
N LYS A 680 12.10 -9.68 35.23
CA LYS A 680 12.61 -10.96 35.75
C LYS A 680 14.06 -10.80 36.13
N THR A 681 14.45 -11.30 37.30
CA THR A 681 15.84 -11.50 37.71
C THR A 681 16.16 -12.98 37.62
N VAL A 682 17.36 -13.30 37.14
CA VAL A 682 17.86 -14.67 37.00
C VAL A 682 18.82 -14.91 38.16
N THR A 683 18.52 -15.88 39.03
CA THR A 683 19.43 -16.37 40.07
C THR A 683 19.89 -17.80 39.73
N ASP A 684 20.94 -18.28 40.40
CA ASP A 684 21.53 -19.61 40.13
C ASP A 684 20.57 -20.79 40.37
N ASP A 685 19.44 -20.56 41.07
CA ASP A 685 18.41 -21.57 41.38
C ASP A 685 17.13 -21.45 40.51
N GLY A 686 17.02 -20.49 39.59
CA GLY A 686 15.88 -20.36 38.68
C GLY A 686 15.51 -18.93 38.28
N TRP A 687 14.39 -18.77 37.56
CA TRP A 687 13.85 -17.47 37.17
C TRP A 687 12.73 -17.06 38.12
N HIS A 688 12.84 -15.88 38.75
CA HIS A 688 11.76 -15.32 39.57
C HIS A 688 11.27 -13.99 38.98
N HIS A 689 9.96 -13.73 39.11
CA HIS A 689 9.37 -12.45 38.78
C HIS A 689 9.69 -11.47 39.93
N GLU A 690 10.45 -10.41 39.64
CA GLU A 690 10.81 -9.39 40.63
C GLU A 690 9.71 -8.34 40.76
N GLU A 691 9.02 -8.05 39.65
CA GLU A 691 8.00 -7.01 39.58
C GLU A 691 7.06 -7.27 38.39
N ILE A 692 5.74 -7.19 38.64
CA ILE A 692 4.72 -7.09 37.58
C ILE A 692 4.28 -5.63 37.51
N ILE A 693 4.26 -5.07 36.30
CA ILE A 693 3.84 -3.70 36.01
C ILE A 693 2.61 -3.76 35.10
N LEU A 694 1.51 -3.20 35.55
CA LEU A 694 0.27 -3.07 34.80
C LEU A 694 0.15 -1.63 34.27
N LEU A 695 0.29 -1.47 32.95
CA LEU A 695 0.40 -0.17 32.29
C LEU A 695 -0.97 0.32 31.80
N PRO A 696 -1.39 1.56 32.12
CA PRO A 696 -2.55 2.18 31.51
C PRO A 696 -2.27 2.58 30.06
N ARG A 697 -3.32 2.57 29.23
CA ARG A 697 -3.31 3.04 27.84
C ARG A 697 -4.40 4.09 27.66
N SER A 698 -4.19 5.26 28.25
CA SER A 698 -5.13 6.39 28.21
C SER A 698 -4.59 7.59 27.45
N THR A 699 -5.49 8.42 26.93
CA THR A 699 -5.20 9.79 26.48
C THR A 699 -4.93 10.73 27.65
N ASP A 700 -5.44 10.42 28.84
CA ASP A 700 -5.10 11.12 30.07
C ASP A 700 -3.80 10.56 30.67
N ILE A 701 -2.80 11.43 30.79
CA ILE A 701 -1.47 11.11 31.33
C ILE A 701 -1.43 11.05 32.86
N SER A 702 -2.54 11.39 33.54
CA SER A 702 -2.63 11.34 35.00
C SER A 702 -2.61 9.90 35.55
N TYR A 703 -3.09 8.92 34.78
CA TYR A 703 -3.09 7.51 35.16
C TYR A 703 -1.67 6.94 35.25
N GLN A 704 -1.32 6.45 36.44
CA GLN A 704 0.00 5.85 36.71
C GLN A 704 -0.02 4.32 36.55
N PRO A 705 1.12 3.70 36.20
CA PRO A 705 1.27 2.24 36.25
C PRO A 705 1.03 1.67 37.65
N ILE A 706 0.45 0.46 37.71
CA ILE A 706 0.33 -0.31 38.96
C ILE A 706 1.54 -1.25 39.04
N HIS A 707 2.28 -1.19 40.13
CA HIS A 707 3.44 -2.02 40.39
C HIS A 707 3.10 -3.04 41.47
N LEU A 708 3.22 -4.32 41.16
CA LEU A 708 2.96 -5.43 42.08
C LEU A 708 4.26 -6.13 42.44
N ARG A 709 4.53 -6.29 43.75
CA ARG A 709 5.76 -6.90 44.30
C ARG A 709 5.44 -7.82 45.49
N ASP A 710 6.35 -8.76 45.75
CA ASP A 710 6.36 -9.63 46.94
C ASP A 710 4.99 -10.32 47.23
N GLU A 711 4.39 -10.06 48.39
CA GLU A 711 3.16 -10.71 48.88
C GLU A 711 1.95 -10.49 47.93
N GLU A 712 1.92 -9.40 47.16
CA GLU A 712 0.86 -9.08 46.20
C GLU A 712 0.87 -9.99 44.95
N LEU A 713 1.98 -10.70 44.69
CA LEU A 713 2.09 -11.64 43.59
C LEU A 713 1.45 -13.00 43.89
N LEU A 714 1.28 -13.34 45.19
CA LEU A 714 0.73 -14.63 45.62
C LEU A 714 -0.74 -14.77 45.23
N ASP A 715 -1.47 -13.66 45.23
CA ASP A 715 -2.89 -13.60 44.94
C ASP A 715 -3.23 -13.00 43.57
N PHE A 716 -2.21 -12.75 42.73
CA PHE A 716 -2.36 -12.21 41.39
C PHE A 716 -2.57 -13.32 40.34
N ARG A 717 -3.65 -13.21 39.54
CA ARG A 717 -3.96 -14.14 38.46
C ARG A 717 -4.30 -13.41 37.17
N VAL A 718 -3.89 -13.99 36.05
CA VAL A 718 -4.28 -13.52 34.71
C VAL A 718 -5.38 -14.44 34.21
N ILE A 719 -6.56 -13.85 33.96
CA ILE A 719 -7.77 -14.60 33.60
C ILE A 719 -7.92 -14.68 32.09
N GLY A 720 -7.61 -13.58 31.39
CA GLY A 720 -7.75 -13.57 29.95
C GLY A 720 -6.95 -12.49 29.23
N ILE A 721 -6.79 -12.69 27.93
CA ILE A 721 -6.10 -11.79 27.01
C ILE A 721 -7.16 -11.11 26.14
N PHE A 722 -7.17 -9.78 26.13
CA PHE A 722 -8.08 -8.97 25.33
C PHE A 722 -7.90 -9.25 23.83
N LYS A 723 -9.03 -9.37 23.11
CA LYS A 723 -9.04 -9.58 21.66
C LYS A 723 -9.67 -8.43 20.90
N LYS A 724 -10.89 -8.04 21.28
CA LYS A 724 -11.63 -6.94 20.65
C LYS A 724 -12.75 -6.44 21.56
N VAL A 725 -13.23 -5.24 21.26
CA VAL A 725 -14.53 -4.73 21.73
C VAL A 725 -15.63 -5.36 20.86
N LEU A 726 -16.75 -5.76 21.47
CA LEU A 726 -17.93 -6.35 20.82
C LEU A 726 -18.96 -5.29 20.40
#